data_AF-A0A9W6DIW7-F1
#
_entry.id   AF-A0A9W6DIW7-F1
#
_cell.length_a   1.000
_cell.length_b   1.000
_cell.length_c   1.000
_cell.angle_alpha   90.00
_cell.angle_beta   90.00
_cell.angle_gamma   90.00
#
_symmetry.space_group_name_H-M   'P 1'
#
loop_
_entity.id
_entity.type
_entity.pdbx_description
1 polymer ?
#
loop_
_entity_poly.entity_id
_entity_poly.type
_entity_poly.pdbx_seq_one_letter_code
_entity_poly.pdbx_strand_id
1 'polypeptide(L)'
;MKKVIYTLGAIISILIIIVAAYVTGAVTSIEVRDVPIKQHIDEYIKGDVEVQDYIINTDNLVKKLKSPFKTIEQLKYTNKWVMIVELAVIVFLIIKIWIYIYLYKDYIPMYLQMGGKVIDKKNTFGSAKFVDIKDIKEYIKKGLIRLKDGVVLGSINNPNEGRIRNFRNQLITVSENKRMNKHIFVNASSGDGKSSTFVITSVINLLKSKFKYEPSFLFTDPKGELYETLAGYMRKIKGYTVYLFNLVSMKNSDRFNVLDFIEEQKDVSIIVDTILKNTRVDESIKGSGDPFWNEAEQSIIKAIIMYYKFYLKQYVNMPIVFDFINNSTYQEVAKIFEGIPNTETCKQMYNIYNKAPDSLKGNILLGLCSRLSIFIESDVRALTEKTDINILDLKDKKTAIFAVIPDTHSSFNFLAALFETVIGMKVVEYTDRYKKNKMIKNRDIYAFLDECANVGVIPGFKKWITTFRSRNFHLIPIFQDIIQPEEMYGKGWNTIFGNCHTKICLGVGDLETAKFYSQYLGEQSIKVSVKTKQPGITKMFRNERWTQTDQKANLMNPSDLTEMDMDELIVIRRGCKPMKVYKFFWENFKDVKEKIDELSETIFEYIPEWNSVEDEEIKINEKNNQVDGNKKQEEEKIFHLKKTNVNEEKNIKENTIEQKIRNLENGSGLL
;
A
#
# COMPACT_ATOMS: atom_id res chain seq x y z
N MET A 1 -16.15 34.23 7.24
CA MET A 1 -17.61 34.22 7.41
C MET A 1 -18.06 34.69 8.80
N LYS A 2 -17.68 34.04 9.91
CA LYS A 2 -18.07 34.48 11.28
C LYS A 2 -17.69 35.95 11.58
N LYS A 3 -16.43 36.35 11.35
CA LYS A 3 -16.00 37.75 11.57
C LYS A 3 -16.84 38.78 10.81
N VAL A 4 -17.19 38.49 9.56
CA VAL A 4 -18.00 39.37 8.70
C VAL A 4 -19.44 39.47 9.19
N ILE A 5 -20.03 38.36 9.61
CA ILE A 5 -21.37 38.34 10.24
C ILE A 5 -21.34 39.17 11.53
N TYR A 6 -20.26 39.08 12.32
CA TYR A 6 -20.09 39.91 13.51
C TYR A 6 -19.90 41.40 13.17
N THR A 7 -19.13 41.75 12.13
CA THR A 7 -18.94 43.16 11.73
C THR A 7 -20.22 43.76 11.15
N LEU A 8 -20.96 43.01 10.32
CA LEU A 8 -22.27 43.43 9.83
C LEU A 8 -23.29 43.52 10.95
N GLY A 9 -23.29 42.58 11.88
CA GLY A 9 -24.11 42.63 13.09
C GLY A 9 -23.80 43.86 13.94
N ALA A 10 -22.52 44.23 14.10
CA ALA A 10 -22.09 45.42 14.82
C ALA A 10 -22.52 46.72 14.11
N ILE A 11 -22.36 46.81 12.79
CA ILE A 11 -22.78 47.98 12.00
C ILE A 11 -24.29 48.15 12.06
N ILE A 12 -25.06 47.06 11.92
CA ILE A 12 -26.52 47.06 12.06
C ILE A 12 -26.92 47.48 13.48
N SER A 13 -26.22 46.99 14.50
CA SER A 13 -26.48 47.38 15.90
C SER A 13 -26.20 48.86 16.15
N ILE A 14 -25.11 49.41 15.59
CA ILE A 14 -24.78 50.84 15.69
C ILE A 14 -25.82 51.70 14.97
N LEU A 15 -26.29 51.28 13.78
CA LEU A 15 -27.37 51.96 13.05
C LEU A 15 -28.68 51.94 13.83
N ILE A 16 -29.03 50.81 14.46
CA ILE A 16 -30.21 50.71 15.33
C ILE A 16 -30.06 51.63 16.54
N ILE A 17 -28.87 51.75 17.14
CA ILE A 17 -28.59 52.64 18.26
C ILE A 17 -28.70 54.12 17.85
N ILE A 18 -28.17 54.50 16.69
CA ILE A 18 -28.25 55.87 16.16
C ILE A 18 -29.71 56.24 15.85
N VAL A 19 -30.48 55.33 15.24
CA VAL A 19 -31.90 55.54 14.97
C VAL A 19 -32.69 55.58 16.29
N ALA A 20 -32.39 54.73 17.27
CA ALA A 20 -33.02 54.78 18.59
C ALA A 20 -32.68 56.08 19.35
N ALA A 21 -31.47 56.61 19.22
CA ALA A 21 -31.06 57.89 19.81
C ALA A 21 -31.78 59.08 19.16
N TYR A 22 -32.03 59.00 17.86
CA TYR A 22 -32.82 59.98 17.10
C TYR A 22 -34.31 59.94 17.48
N VAL A 23 -34.89 58.73 17.58
CA VAL A 23 -36.30 58.48 17.92
C VAL A 23 -36.63 58.81 19.39
N THR A 24 -35.66 58.71 20.30
CA THR A 24 -35.87 59.02 21.74
C THR A 24 -35.75 60.51 22.08
N GLY A 25 -35.57 61.39 21.09
CA GLY A 25 -35.49 62.84 21.33
C GLY A 25 -34.26 63.26 22.14
N ALA A 26 -33.16 62.50 22.09
CA ALA A 26 -31.91 62.89 22.75
C ALA A 26 -31.25 64.13 22.10
N VAL A 27 -31.71 64.52 20.91
CA VAL A 27 -31.30 65.76 20.22
C VAL A 27 -32.16 66.97 20.67
N THR A 28 -33.33 66.76 21.28
CA THR A 28 -34.21 67.85 21.78
C THR A 28 -34.00 68.19 23.25
N SER A 29 -32.97 67.65 23.91
CA SER A 29 -32.59 68.02 25.30
C SER A 29 -31.30 68.84 25.39
N ILE A 30 -30.89 69.49 24.29
CA ILE A 30 -29.88 70.55 24.34
C ILE A 30 -30.63 71.86 24.60
N GLU A 31 -30.73 72.27 25.88
CA GLU A 31 -31.15 73.63 26.21
C GLU A 31 -30.01 74.58 25.83
N VAL A 32 -30.12 75.21 24.66
CA VAL A 32 -29.32 76.39 24.34
C VAL A 32 -30.02 77.54 25.06
N ARG A 33 -29.37 78.20 26.03
CA ARG A 33 -29.89 79.45 26.59
C ARG A 33 -30.12 80.43 25.43
N ASP A 34 -31.32 81.01 25.34
CA ASP A 34 -31.70 82.02 24.35
C ASP A 34 -30.88 83.32 24.51
N VAL A 35 -29.61 83.29 24.12
CA VAL A 35 -28.75 84.47 24.04
C VAL A 35 -28.29 84.62 22.58
N PRO A 36 -28.48 85.78 21.94
CA PRO A 36 -28.03 85.99 20.56
C PRO A 36 -26.53 85.74 20.40
N ILE A 37 -26.13 85.01 19.36
CA ILE A 37 -24.75 84.54 19.08
C ILE A 37 -23.71 85.67 19.20
N LYS A 38 -24.09 86.92 18.86
CA LYS A 38 -23.19 88.08 18.91
C LYS A 38 -22.73 88.43 20.32
N GLN A 39 -23.62 88.39 21.32
CA GLN A 39 -23.24 88.65 22.73
C GLN A 39 -22.32 87.55 23.27
N HIS A 40 -22.49 86.32 22.80
CA HIS A 40 -21.70 85.18 23.25
C HIS A 40 -20.24 85.23 22.75
N ILE A 41 -20.04 85.72 21.52
CA ILE A 41 -18.71 85.96 20.96
C ILE A 41 -18.00 87.09 21.72
N ASP A 42 -18.73 88.15 22.11
CA ASP A 42 -18.17 89.27 22.86
C ASP A 42 -17.75 88.89 24.29
N GLU A 43 -18.46 87.97 24.95
CA GLU A 43 -18.13 87.46 26.29
C GLU A 43 -16.96 86.45 26.25
N TYR A 44 -16.90 85.59 25.24
CA TYR A 44 -15.76 84.67 25.04
C TYR A 44 -14.46 85.42 24.73
N ILE A 45 -14.51 86.49 23.92
CA ILE A 45 -13.34 87.32 23.60
C ILE A 45 -12.83 88.06 24.84
N LYS A 46 -13.70 88.39 25.80
CA LYS A 46 -13.31 89.01 27.08
C LYS A 46 -12.73 88.01 28.09
N GLY A 47 -12.85 86.71 27.84
CA GLY A 47 -12.33 85.65 28.70
C GLY A 47 -13.22 85.33 29.90
N ASP A 48 -14.48 85.76 29.89
CA ASP A 48 -15.41 85.60 31.03
C ASP A 48 -16.10 84.22 31.06
N VAL A 49 -15.99 83.39 29.99
CA VAL A 49 -16.65 82.07 29.89
C VAL A 49 -15.88 81.09 28.98
N GLU A 50 -15.83 79.79 29.32
CA GLU A 50 -15.27 78.74 28.45
C GLU A 50 -16.36 77.98 27.66
N VAL A 51 -16.02 77.46 26.47
CA VAL A 51 -16.94 76.69 25.59
C VAL A 51 -17.57 75.48 26.28
N GLN A 52 -16.90 74.94 27.31
CA GLN A 52 -17.33 73.72 28.01
C GLN A 52 -18.50 73.96 28.97
N ASP A 53 -18.73 75.20 29.41
CA ASP A 53 -19.78 75.56 30.38
C ASP A 53 -21.21 75.45 29.82
N TYR A 54 -21.36 75.29 28.50
CA TYR A 54 -22.65 75.17 27.82
C TYR A 54 -23.06 73.73 27.45
N ILE A 55 -22.23 72.72 27.77
CA ILE A 55 -22.58 71.31 27.57
C ILE A 55 -23.11 70.74 28.88
N ILE A 56 -24.40 70.92 29.15
CA ILE A 56 -25.05 70.35 30.33
C ILE A 56 -25.50 68.90 30.06
N ASN A 57 -24.96 67.98 30.87
CA ASN A 57 -25.49 66.65 31.22
C ASN A 57 -25.10 65.41 30.38
N THR A 58 -23.80 65.13 30.28
CA THR A 58 -23.26 63.84 29.81
C THR A 58 -23.73 62.64 30.66
N ASP A 59 -23.88 62.81 31.98
CA ASP A 59 -24.28 61.73 32.89
C ASP A 59 -25.73 61.25 32.67
N ASN A 60 -26.64 62.16 32.32
CA ASN A 60 -28.02 61.80 31.97
C ASN A 60 -28.10 61.02 30.65
N LEU A 61 -27.24 61.36 29.69
CA LEU A 61 -27.17 60.68 28.40
C LEU A 61 -26.70 59.22 28.56
N VAL A 62 -25.66 59.03 29.39
CA VAL A 62 -25.11 57.70 29.71
C VAL A 62 -26.11 56.85 30.51
N LYS A 63 -26.87 57.46 31.43
CA LYS A 63 -27.96 56.77 32.15
C LYS A 63 -29.07 56.29 31.22
N LYS A 64 -29.49 57.11 30.25
CA LYS A 64 -30.55 56.76 29.27
C LYS A 64 -30.11 55.65 28.30
N LEU A 65 -28.84 55.62 27.89
CA LEU A 65 -28.28 54.58 27.03
C LEU A 65 -28.18 53.19 27.70
N LYS A 66 -28.05 53.13 29.03
CA LYS A 66 -27.93 51.86 29.77
C LYS A 66 -29.24 51.09 29.95
N SER A 67 -30.41 51.70 29.76
CA SER A 67 -31.71 51.01 29.89
C SER A 67 -32.75 51.50 28.86
N PRO A 68 -32.58 51.17 27.56
CA PRO A 68 -33.42 51.71 26.49
C PRO A 68 -34.92 51.40 26.66
N PHE A 69 -35.27 50.26 27.27
CA PHE A 69 -36.66 49.87 27.52
C PHE A 69 -37.39 50.74 28.57
N LYS A 70 -36.69 51.23 29.60
CA LYS A 70 -37.28 52.17 30.58
C LYS A 70 -37.51 53.57 30.00
N THR A 71 -36.68 53.97 29.03
CA THR A 71 -36.82 55.26 28.31
C THR A 71 -38.04 55.25 27.40
N ILE A 72 -38.37 54.11 26.79
CA ILE A 72 -39.59 53.91 25.98
C ILE A 72 -40.85 54.02 26.86
N GLU A 73 -40.80 53.57 28.10
CA GLU A 73 -41.93 53.64 29.05
C GLU A 73 -42.24 55.07 29.54
N GLN A 74 -41.25 55.97 29.49
CA GLN A 74 -41.39 57.40 29.84
C GLN A 74 -41.92 58.26 28.68
N LEU A 75 -41.96 57.75 27.45
CA LEU A 75 -42.52 58.44 26.28
C LEU A 75 -44.05 58.31 26.25
N LYS A 76 -44.73 58.88 27.27
CA LYS A 76 -46.20 58.92 27.34
C LYS A 76 -46.85 59.97 26.40
N TYR A 77 -46.07 60.69 25.59
CA TYR A 77 -46.55 61.78 24.73
C TYR A 77 -46.04 61.72 23.28
N THR A 78 -45.89 60.53 22.70
CA THR A 78 -45.63 60.41 21.26
C THR A 78 -46.88 59.91 20.55
N ASN A 79 -47.36 60.68 19.58
CA ASN A 79 -48.56 60.37 18.80
C ASN A 79 -48.41 58.96 18.16
N LYS A 80 -49.35 58.05 18.44
CA LYS A 80 -49.30 56.64 17.97
C LYS A 80 -49.04 56.50 16.47
N TRP A 81 -49.50 57.47 15.68
CA TRP A 81 -49.27 57.51 14.23
C TRP A 81 -47.80 57.70 13.84
N VAL A 82 -47.04 58.51 14.58
CA VAL A 82 -45.62 58.77 14.32
C VAL A 82 -44.81 57.50 14.57
N MET A 83 -45.08 56.79 15.67
CA MET A 83 -44.44 55.49 15.94
C MET A 83 -44.72 54.45 14.86
N ILE A 84 -45.94 54.38 14.32
CA ILE A 84 -46.30 53.42 13.26
C ILE A 84 -45.54 53.73 11.97
N VAL A 85 -45.45 55.00 11.60
CA VAL A 85 -44.70 55.44 10.40
C VAL A 85 -43.21 55.15 10.56
N GLU A 86 -42.63 55.39 11.73
CA GLU A 86 -41.21 55.11 12.01
C GLU A 86 -40.91 53.61 11.97
N LEU A 87 -41.77 52.77 12.56
CA LEU A 87 -41.66 51.31 12.47
C LEU A 87 -41.74 50.81 11.02
N ALA A 88 -42.64 51.39 10.22
CA ALA A 88 -42.76 51.05 8.80
C ALA A 88 -41.48 51.41 8.01
N VAL A 89 -40.85 52.55 8.30
CA VAL A 89 -39.58 52.97 7.66
C VAL A 89 -38.44 52.04 8.07
N ILE A 90 -38.34 51.66 9.34
CA ILE A 90 -37.31 50.72 9.83
C ILE A 90 -37.48 49.35 9.16
N VAL A 91 -38.70 48.81 9.13
CA VAL A 91 -38.99 47.53 8.47
C VAL A 91 -38.68 47.61 6.96
N PHE A 92 -39.03 48.72 6.30
CA PHE A 92 -38.72 48.94 4.89
C PHE A 92 -37.20 48.98 4.63
N LEU A 93 -36.42 49.64 5.48
CA LEU A 93 -34.96 49.69 5.38
C LEU A 93 -34.33 48.31 5.61
N ILE A 94 -34.82 47.55 6.59
CA ILE A 94 -34.37 46.17 6.86
C ILE A 94 -34.65 45.28 5.64
N ILE A 95 -35.85 45.36 5.06
CA ILE A 95 -36.22 44.61 3.86
C ILE A 95 -35.31 45.00 2.69
N LYS A 96 -35.04 46.28 2.48
CA LYS A 96 -34.12 46.74 1.42
C LYS A 96 -32.70 46.23 1.61
N ILE A 97 -32.18 46.25 2.84
CA ILE A 97 -30.86 45.70 3.17
C ILE A 97 -30.84 44.19 2.92
N TRP A 98 -31.91 43.48 3.30
CA TRP A 98 -32.02 42.04 3.08
C TRP A 98 -32.08 41.68 1.59
N ILE A 99 -32.86 42.42 0.81
CA ILE A 99 -32.91 42.31 -0.66
C ILE A 99 -31.54 42.62 -1.27
N TYR A 100 -30.84 43.65 -0.80
CA TYR A 100 -29.52 44.00 -1.28
C TYR A 100 -28.49 42.90 -0.96
N ILE A 101 -28.50 42.35 0.26
CA ILE A 101 -27.66 41.20 0.63
C ILE A 101 -27.99 39.99 -0.25
N TYR A 102 -29.26 39.72 -0.52
CA TYR A 102 -29.69 38.59 -1.34
C TYR A 102 -29.28 38.75 -2.81
N LEU A 103 -29.46 39.94 -3.39
CA LEU A 103 -29.09 40.27 -4.77
C LEU A 103 -27.57 40.26 -4.97
N TYR A 104 -26.81 40.70 -3.97
CA TYR A 104 -25.35 40.79 -4.05
C TYR A 104 -24.62 39.66 -3.33
N LYS A 105 -25.30 38.61 -2.85
CA LYS A 105 -24.70 37.52 -2.05
C LYS A 105 -23.51 36.85 -2.74
N ASP A 106 -23.56 36.73 -4.07
CA ASP A 106 -22.52 36.11 -4.88
C ASP A 106 -21.30 37.06 -5.08
N TYR A 107 -21.46 38.36 -4.81
CA TYR A 107 -20.41 39.38 -4.87
C TYR A 107 -19.83 39.73 -3.49
N ILE A 108 -20.48 39.35 -2.38
CA ILE A 108 -19.96 39.57 -1.01
C ILE A 108 -18.54 39.02 -0.81
N PRO A 109 -18.18 37.81 -1.29
CA PRO A 109 -16.80 37.30 -1.19
C PRO A 109 -15.78 38.19 -1.91
N MET A 110 -16.19 38.86 -3.00
CA MET A 110 -15.37 39.76 -3.82
C MET A 110 -15.05 41.07 -3.10
N TYR A 111 -16.03 41.67 -2.40
CA TYR A 111 -15.84 42.92 -1.64
C TYR A 111 -14.97 42.75 -0.39
N LEU A 112 -14.96 41.55 0.19
CA LEU A 112 -14.19 41.23 1.39
C LEU A 112 -12.70 40.98 1.14
N GLN A 113 -12.22 41.17 -0.10
CA GLN A 113 -10.84 40.86 -0.51
C GLN A 113 -10.40 39.45 -0.10
N MET A 114 -11.35 38.50 -0.06
CA MET A 114 -11.01 37.08 0.03
C MET A 114 -10.50 36.68 -1.36
N GLY A 115 -9.21 36.92 -1.61
CA GLY A 115 -8.51 36.45 -2.79
C GLY A 115 -8.57 34.93 -2.84
N GLY A 116 -9.63 34.41 -3.44
CA GLY A 116 -9.88 32.98 -3.54
C GLY A 116 -10.46 32.68 -4.91
N LYS A 117 -9.85 31.71 -5.61
CA LYS A 117 -10.40 31.11 -6.83
C LYS A 117 -11.83 30.65 -6.53
N VAL A 118 -12.81 31.18 -7.24
CA VAL A 118 -14.20 30.72 -7.11
C VAL A 118 -14.42 29.66 -8.18
N ILE A 119 -14.82 28.44 -7.78
CA ILE A 119 -15.12 27.35 -8.70
C ILE A 119 -16.30 27.77 -9.59
N ASP A 120 -16.13 27.73 -10.90
CA ASP A 120 -17.20 28.08 -11.83
C ASP A 120 -18.25 26.97 -11.90
N LYS A 121 -19.53 27.32 -11.74
CA LYS A 121 -20.64 26.37 -11.85
C LYS A 121 -20.95 25.97 -13.29
N LYS A 122 -20.49 26.75 -14.30
CA LYS A 122 -20.73 26.45 -15.71
C LYS A 122 -19.78 25.37 -16.25
N ASN A 123 -18.68 25.07 -15.56
CA ASN A 123 -17.68 24.05 -15.95
C ASN A 123 -17.14 24.23 -17.37
N THR A 124 -16.94 25.46 -17.83
CA THR A 124 -16.60 25.81 -19.22
C THR A 124 -15.38 25.08 -19.80
N PHE A 125 -14.35 24.86 -18.99
CA PHE A 125 -13.07 24.21 -19.39
C PHE A 125 -12.86 22.83 -18.76
N GLY A 126 -13.72 22.41 -17.83
CA GLY A 126 -13.55 21.19 -17.06
C GLY A 126 -14.34 21.20 -15.75
N SER A 127 -14.81 20.01 -15.34
CA SER A 127 -15.66 19.79 -14.16
C SER A 127 -15.00 18.96 -13.07
N ALA A 128 -13.67 18.73 -13.17
CA ALA A 128 -12.93 17.97 -12.18
C ALA A 128 -13.05 18.66 -10.81
N LYS A 129 -13.43 17.88 -9.80
CA LYS A 129 -13.44 18.33 -8.40
C LYS A 129 -13.25 17.12 -7.49
N PHE A 130 -12.69 17.36 -6.31
CA PHE A 130 -12.70 16.34 -5.27
C PHE A 130 -14.12 16.08 -4.76
N VAL A 131 -14.32 14.85 -4.32
CA VAL A 131 -15.55 14.36 -3.72
C VAL A 131 -15.86 15.13 -2.43
N ASP A 132 -17.12 15.54 -2.28
CA ASP A 132 -17.65 16.07 -1.01
C ASP A 132 -18.49 15.02 -0.26
N ILE A 133 -18.91 15.33 0.96
CA ILE A 133 -19.71 14.41 1.80
C ILE A 133 -21.04 14.00 1.11
N LYS A 134 -21.62 14.85 0.26
CA LYS A 134 -22.86 14.53 -0.47
C LYS A 134 -22.56 13.51 -1.56
N ASP A 135 -21.49 13.70 -2.32
CA ASP A 135 -20.99 12.77 -3.33
C ASP A 135 -20.72 11.38 -2.67
N ILE A 136 -20.05 11.32 -1.50
CA ILE A 136 -19.81 10.05 -0.77
C ILE A 136 -21.13 9.34 -0.45
N LYS A 137 -22.10 10.05 0.12
CA LYS A 137 -23.42 9.48 0.46
C LYS A 137 -24.13 8.92 -0.77
N GLU A 138 -24.04 9.62 -1.90
CA GLU A 138 -24.59 9.17 -3.17
C GLU A 138 -23.89 7.91 -3.69
N TYR A 139 -22.56 7.85 -3.62
CA TYR A 139 -21.78 6.70 -4.06
C TYR A 139 -22.01 5.45 -3.21
N ILE A 140 -22.26 5.61 -1.91
CA ILE A 140 -22.70 4.52 -1.04
C ILE A 140 -24.07 4.00 -1.50
N LYS A 141 -25.03 4.89 -1.76
CA LYS A 141 -26.37 4.50 -2.25
C LYS A 141 -26.31 3.78 -3.60
N LYS A 142 -25.41 4.21 -4.50
CA LYS A 142 -25.15 3.57 -5.79
C LYS A 142 -24.32 2.28 -5.68
N GLY A 143 -23.85 1.93 -4.49
CA GLY A 143 -22.98 0.78 -4.27
C GLY A 143 -21.64 0.89 -5.00
N LEU A 144 -21.13 2.10 -5.25
CA LEU A 144 -19.81 2.30 -5.84
C LEU A 144 -18.71 2.15 -4.79
N ILE A 145 -18.97 2.64 -3.57
CA ILE A 145 -18.13 2.47 -2.38
C ILE A 145 -18.96 1.90 -1.24
N ARG A 146 -18.30 1.38 -0.21
CA ARG A 146 -18.93 0.96 1.05
C ARG A 146 -18.21 1.65 2.21
N LEU A 147 -18.83 1.61 3.39
CA LEU A 147 -18.15 1.92 4.64
C LEU A 147 -17.83 0.63 5.39
N LYS A 148 -16.77 0.66 6.20
CA LYS A 148 -16.43 -0.35 7.21
C LYS A 148 -15.89 -1.68 6.70
N ASP A 149 -16.53 -2.38 5.78
CA ASP A 149 -16.13 -3.74 5.40
C ASP A 149 -15.52 -3.79 3.99
N GLY A 150 -14.44 -4.54 3.81
CA GLY A 150 -13.70 -4.66 2.54
C GLY A 150 -12.29 -4.07 2.59
N VAL A 151 -11.61 -4.05 1.44
CA VAL A 151 -10.29 -3.40 1.27
C VAL A 151 -10.43 -1.91 1.53
N VAL A 152 -9.55 -1.35 2.37
CA VAL A 152 -9.62 0.05 2.82
C VAL A 152 -9.05 0.95 1.73
N LEU A 153 -9.81 2.00 1.40
CA LEU A 153 -9.40 3.04 0.46
C LEU A 153 -8.94 4.31 1.18
N GLY A 154 -9.19 4.45 2.47
CA GLY A 154 -8.84 5.63 3.27
C GLY A 154 -9.96 6.00 4.24
N SER A 155 -9.77 7.10 4.96
CA SER A 155 -10.70 7.62 5.96
C SER A 155 -11.28 8.97 5.56
N ILE A 156 -12.57 9.17 5.82
CA ILE A 156 -13.26 10.46 5.55
C ILE A 156 -12.69 11.59 6.40
N ASN A 157 -12.38 11.32 7.67
CA ASN A 157 -11.80 12.29 8.59
C ASN A 157 -10.39 11.86 8.99
N ASN A 158 -9.58 12.82 9.42
CA ASN A 158 -8.24 12.55 9.91
C ASN A 158 -8.32 11.66 11.17
N PRO A 159 -7.76 10.44 11.15
CA PRO A 159 -7.77 9.56 12.30
C PRO A 159 -6.96 10.11 13.50
N ASN A 160 -6.02 11.02 13.26
CA ASN A 160 -5.19 11.66 14.29
C ASN A 160 -5.95 12.76 15.06
N GLU A 161 -7.12 13.21 14.58
CA GLU A 161 -7.96 14.14 15.33
C GLU A 161 -8.75 13.38 16.41
N GLY A 162 -8.32 13.53 17.68
CA GLY A 162 -8.70 12.73 18.86
C GLY A 162 -10.16 12.77 19.34
N ARG A 163 -11.17 12.82 18.47
CA ARG A 163 -12.60 12.85 18.81
C ARG A 163 -13.46 11.83 18.06
N ILE A 164 -12.87 10.74 17.55
CA ILE A 164 -13.62 9.74 16.77
C ILE A 164 -13.95 8.51 17.62
N ARG A 165 -15.22 8.40 18.05
CA ARG A 165 -15.70 7.26 18.87
C ARG A 165 -15.94 5.94 18.10
N ASN A 166 -15.68 5.87 16.80
CA ASN A 166 -15.81 4.63 15.99
C ASN A 166 -15.09 4.74 14.63
N PHE A 167 -13.77 4.52 14.60
CA PHE A 167 -12.94 4.68 13.39
C PHE A 167 -13.41 3.86 12.19
N ARG A 168 -13.86 2.61 12.40
CA ARG A 168 -14.34 1.74 11.31
C ARG A 168 -15.51 2.32 10.51
N ASN A 169 -16.34 3.18 11.10
CA ASN A 169 -17.48 3.77 10.39
C ASN A 169 -17.09 4.90 9.43
N GLN A 170 -15.82 5.31 9.45
CA GLN A 170 -15.28 6.37 8.60
C GLN A 170 -14.38 5.83 7.48
N LEU A 171 -14.06 4.53 7.54
CA LEU A 171 -13.29 3.85 6.51
C LEU A 171 -14.12 3.69 5.25
N ILE A 172 -13.65 4.31 4.17
CA ILE A 172 -14.14 4.07 2.82
C ILE A 172 -13.51 2.76 2.35
N THR A 173 -14.33 1.85 1.82
CA THR A 173 -13.87 0.55 1.36
C THR A 173 -14.36 0.22 -0.04
N VAL A 174 -13.66 -0.71 -0.69
CA VAL A 174 -14.08 -1.26 -1.99
C VAL A 174 -15.44 -1.94 -1.84
N SER A 175 -16.38 -1.52 -2.67
CA SER A 175 -17.72 -2.13 -2.72
C SER A 175 -17.70 -3.55 -3.28
N GLU A 176 -18.61 -4.39 -2.78
CA GLU A 176 -18.91 -5.74 -3.30
C GLU A 176 -19.78 -5.73 -4.57
N ASN A 177 -20.02 -4.56 -5.18
CA ASN A 177 -20.80 -4.44 -6.39
C ASN A 177 -20.21 -5.29 -7.52
N LYS A 178 -20.95 -6.34 -7.91
CA LYS A 178 -20.56 -7.31 -8.95
C LYS A 178 -20.32 -6.69 -10.33
N ARG A 179 -20.79 -5.46 -10.59
CA ARG A 179 -20.52 -4.70 -11.83
C ARG A 179 -19.13 -4.07 -11.83
N MET A 180 -18.44 -3.98 -10.70
CA MET A 180 -17.06 -3.51 -10.60
C MET A 180 -16.09 -4.65 -10.27
N ASN A 181 -14.85 -4.56 -10.76
CA ASN A 181 -13.80 -5.45 -10.26
C ASN A 181 -13.21 -4.87 -8.98
N LYS A 182 -12.52 -5.71 -8.23
CA LYS A 182 -11.82 -5.34 -7.01
C LYS A 182 -10.29 -5.28 -7.22
N HIS A 183 -9.83 -5.22 -8.48
CA HIS A 183 -8.44 -4.95 -8.79
C HIS A 183 -8.08 -3.52 -8.42
N ILE A 184 -6.92 -3.33 -7.79
CA ILE A 184 -6.47 -2.03 -7.30
C ILE A 184 -5.04 -1.82 -7.76
N PHE A 185 -4.78 -0.72 -8.45
CA PHE A 185 -3.42 -0.28 -8.74
C PHE A 185 -2.99 0.69 -7.65
N VAL A 186 -1.85 0.45 -7.01
CA VAL A 186 -1.34 1.33 -5.95
C VAL A 186 0.00 1.91 -6.37
N ASN A 187 0.11 3.23 -6.31
CA ASN A 187 1.35 3.96 -6.41
C ASN A 187 1.73 4.49 -5.04
N ALA A 188 2.92 4.13 -4.55
CA ALA A 188 3.39 4.51 -3.23
C ALA A 188 4.92 4.59 -3.22
N SER A 189 5.46 5.79 -3.07
CA SER A 189 6.90 5.98 -2.93
C SER A 189 7.42 5.37 -1.62
N SER A 190 8.74 5.21 -1.53
CA SER A 190 9.38 4.71 -0.32
C SER A 190 9.08 5.63 0.86
N GLY A 191 8.65 5.06 1.99
CA GLY A 191 8.28 5.82 3.19
C GLY A 191 6.85 6.37 3.21
N ASP A 192 6.02 6.19 2.17
CA ASP A 192 4.63 6.68 2.15
C ASP A 192 3.66 5.91 3.06
N GLY A 193 4.17 4.91 3.80
CA GLY A 193 3.37 4.05 4.66
C GLY A 193 2.55 3.00 3.90
N LYS A 194 3.06 2.48 2.76
CA LYS A 194 2.36 1.47 1.92
C LYS A 194 1.86 0.26 2.73
N SER A 195 2.74 -0.34 3.54
CA SER A 195 2.45 -1.53 4.34
C SER A 195 1.52 -1.19 5.50
N SER A 196 1.86 -0.14 6.27
CA SER A 196 1.15 0.24 7.49
C SER A 196 -0.22 0.87 7.25
N THR A 197 -0.38 1.70 6.21
CA THR A 197 -1.62 2.46 5.99
C THR A 197 -2.56 1.81 4.99
N PHE A 198 -2.06 0.95 4.10
CA PHE A 198 -2.86 0.31 3.07
C PHE A 198 -2.90 -1.22 3.19
N VAL A 199 -1.76 -1.92 3.10
CA VAL A 199 -1.74 -3.40 3.05
C VAL A 199 -2.25 -4.02 4.35
N ILE A 200 -1.52 -3.81 5.46
CA ILE A 200 -1.85 -4.36 6.78
C ILE A 200 -3.23 -3.87 7.23
N THR A 201 -3.51 -2.57 7.06
CA THR A 201 -4.83 -1.96 7.35
C THR A 201 -5.96 -2.66 6.60
N SER A 202 -5.80 -2.90 5.29
CA SER A 202 -6.82 -3.56 4.48
C SER A 202 -7.02 -5.01 4.88
N VAL A 203 -5.93 -5.74 5.15
CA VAL A 203 -5.97 -7.12 5.59
C VAL A 203 -6.67 -7.24 6.94
N ILE A 204 -6.29 -6.45 7.94
CA ILE A 204 -6.96 -6.44 9.25
C ILE A 204 -8.43 -6.11 9.10
N ASN A 205 -8.78 -5.11 8.29
CA ASN A 205 -10.18 -4.76 8.07
C ASN A 205 -10.97 -5.89 7.38
N LEU A 206 -10.36 -6.61 6.43
CA LEU A 206 -10.94 -7.81 5.82
C LEU A 206 -11.11 -8.94 6.86
N LEU A 207 -10.11 -9.21 7.70
CA LEU A 207 -10.18 -10.20 8.79
C LEU A 207 -11.23 -9.86 9.87
N LYS A 208 -11.64 -8.58 9.97
CA LYS A 208 -12.74 -8.10 10.83
C LYS A 208 -14.07 -7.93 10.09
N SER A 209 -14.10 -8.13 8.77
CA SER A 209 -15.31 -8.05 7.96
C SER A 209 -16.06 -9.38 8.02
N LYS A 210 -17.37 -9.35 7.81
CA LYS A 210 -18.21 -10.56 7.77
C LYS A 210 -18.34 -11.05 6.34
N PHE A 211 -17.81 -12.25 6.08
CA PHE A 211 -17.94 -12.92 4.80
C PHE A 211 -18.67 -14.25 4.96
N LYS A 212 -19.37 -14.68 3.90
CA LYS A 212 -19.94 -16.03 3.84
C LYS A 212 -18.85 -17.11 3.75
N TYR A 213 -17.80 -16.81 3.00
CA TYR A 213 -16.58 -17.60 2.91
C TYR A 213 -15.42 -16.63 3.14
N GLU A 214 -14.62 -16.83 4.19
CA GLU A 214 -13.53 -15.89 4.48
C GLU A 214 -12.54 -15.80 3.31
N PRO A 215 -12.01 -14.61 3.00
CA PRO A 215 -11.06 -14.48 1.91
C PRO A 215 -9.73 -15.15 2.23
N SER A 216 -9.01 -15.56 1.19
CA SER A 216 -7.62 -15.99 1.26
C SER A 216 -6.70 -14.89 0.76
N PHE A 217 -5.41 -14.97 1.12
CA PHE A 217 -4.44 -13.93 0.86
C PHE A 217 -3.17 -14.50 0.22
N LEU A 218 -2.63 -13.75 -0.73
CA LEU A 218 -1.30 -13.94 -1.28
C LEU A 218 -0.54 -12.63 -1.06
N PHE A 219 0.63 -12.70 -0.47
CA PHE A 219 1.49 -11.57 -0.22
C PHE A 219 2.82 -11.77 -0.93
N THR A 220 3.21 -10.79 -1.73
CA THR A 220 4.61 -10.55 -2.06
C THR A 220 5.12 -9.62 -0.96
N ASP A 221 6.15 -10.03 -0.23
CA ASP A 221 6.57 -9.38 1.02
C ASP A 221 8.08 -9.10 1.00
N PRO A 222 8.49 -7.93 0.50
CA PRO A 222 9.88 -7.51 0.61
C PRO A 222 10.27 -7.46 2.10
N LYS A 223 11.35 -8.14 2.48
CA LYS A 223 11.92 -8.18 3.85
C LYS A 223 11.13 -8.95 4.90
N GLY A 224 9.89 -9.36 4.64
CA GLY A 224 9.11 -10.19 5.57
C GLY A 224 8.23 -9.42 6.57
N GLU A 225 8.17 -8.08 6.49
CA GLU A 225 7.44 -7.26 7.47
C GLU A 225 5.94 -7.64 7.56
N LEU A 226 5.33 -8.02 6.43
CA LEU A 226 3.93 -8.44 6.41
C LEU A 226 3.76 -9.78 7.12
N TYR A 227 4.67 -10.73 6.91
CA TYR A 227 4.69 -12.00 7.63
C TYR A 227 4.81 -11.76 9.14
N GLU A 228 5.81 -10.99 9.55
CA GLU A 228 6.09 -10.72 10.97
C GLU A 228 4.91 -10.07 11.70
N THR A 229 4.17 -9.21 10.98
CA THR A 229 3.01 -8.51 11.53
C THR A 229 1.74 -9.36 11.51
N LEU A 230 1.50 -10.14 10.44
CA LEU A 230 0.18 -10.73 10.18
C LEU A 230 0.11 -12.24 10.42
N ALA A 231 1.20 -12.99 10.19
CA ALA A 231 1.19 -14.45 10.14
C ALA A 231 0.71 -15.07 11.47
N GLY A 232 1.32 -14.68 12.59
CA GLY A 232 0.96 -15.17 13.92
C GLY A 232 -0.50 -14.90 14.29
N TYR A 233 -0.99 -13.67 14.04
CA TYR A 233 -2.38 -13.31 14.27
C TYR A 233 -3.36 -14.08 13.36
N MET A 234 -3.02 -14.24 12.08
CA MET A 234 -3.80 -15.02 11.12
C MET A 234 -3.90 -16.49 11.55
N ARG A 235 -2.78 -17.09 11.93
CA ARG A 235 -2.70 -18.51 12.34
C ARG A 235 -3.43 -18.75 13.65
N LYS A 236 -3.04 -18.04 14.73
CA LYS A 236 -3.49 -18.33 16.11
C LYS A 236 -4.85 -17.74 16.46
N ILE A 237 -5.19 -16.54 15.96
CA ILE A 237 -6.45 -15.85 16.31
C ILE A 237 -7.53 -16.04 15.24
N LYS A 238 -7.15 -16.04 13.96
CA LYS A 238 -8.12 -16.16 12.85
C LYS A 238 -8.23 -17.57 12.28
N GLY A 239 -7.35 -18.49 12.67
CA GLY A 239 -7.36 -19.90 12.25
C GLY A 239 -7.11 -20.08 10.76
N TYR A 240 -6.28 -19.23 10.15
CA TYR A 240 -5.85 -19.40 8.77
C TYR A 240 -4.76 -20.46 8.67
N THR A 241 -4.76 -21.23 7.59
CA THR A 241 -3.54 -21.95 7.17
C THR A 241 -2.56 -20.90 6.64
N VAL A 242 -1.34 -20.89 7.17
CA VAL A 242 -0.31 -19.93 6.78
C VAL A 242 0.86 -20.70 6.19
N TYR A 243 1.23 -20.37 4.95
CA TYR A 243 2.43 -20.89 4.29
C TYR A 243 3.44 -19.75 4.10
N LEU A 244 4.72 -20.07 4.21
CA LEU A 244 5.84 -19.15 4.02
C LEU A 244 6.77 -19.68 2.93
N PHE A 245 6.86 -18.95 1.81
CA PHE A 245 7.89 -19.13 0.81
C PHE A 245 8.96 -18.05 1.02
N ASN A 246 10.08 -18.42 1.65
CA ASN A 246 11.10 -17.48 2.11
C ASN A 246 12.40 -17.59 1.30
N LEU A 247 12.62 -16.62 0.41
CA LEU A 247 13.85 -16.51 -0.38
C LEU A 247 14.98 -15.75 0.33
N VAL A 248 14.71 -15.17 1.50
CA VAL A 248 15.72 -14.50 2.35
C VAL A 248 16.40 -15.52 3.28
N SER A 249 15.63 -16.46 3.85
CA SER A 249 16.15 -17.60 4.61
C SER A 249 15.44 -18.89 4.18
N MET A 250 16.01 -19.57 3.18
CA MET A 250 15.36 -20.72 2.53
C MET A 250 15.21 -21.94 3.44
N LYS A 251 16.08 -22.11 4.44
CA LYS A 251 15.92 -23.12 5.51
C LYS A 251 14.69 -22.88 6.40
N ASN A 252 14.20 -21.64 6.44
CA ASN A 252 13.01 -21.22 7.17
C ASN A 252 11.83 -21.02 6.19
N SER A 253 11.76 -21.85 5.14
CA SER A 253 10.71 -21.80 4.12
C SER A 253 10.02 -23.13 4.00
N ASP A 254 8.72 -23.12 3.70
CA ASP A 254 8.05 -24.28 3.12
C ASP A 254 8.60 -24.52 1.70
N ARG A 255 8.74 -25.79 1.28
CA ARG A 255 9.29 -26.12 -0.04
C ARG A 255 8.26 -26.00 -1.14
N PHE A 256 8.75 -25.72 -2.35
CA PHE A 256 7.93 -25.57 -3.55
C PHE A 256 8.65 -26.11 -4.79
N ASN A 257 8.26 -27.30 -5.25
CA ASN A 257 8.69 -27.84 -6.53
C ASN A 257 7.69 -27.45 -7.62
N VAL A 258 8.09 -26.50 -8.46
CA VAL A 258 7.31 -26.05 -9.62
C VAL A 258 6.81 -27.19 -10.51
N LEU A 259 7.60 -28.27 -10.67
CA LEU A 259 7.26 -29.35 -11.60
C LEU A 259 6.14 -30.25 -11.06
N ASP A 260 5.82 -30.20 -9.77
CA ASP A 260 4.69 -30.95 -9.19
C ASP A 260 3.34 -30.42 -9.68
N PHE A 261 3.31 -29.19 -10.18
CA PHE A 261 2.10 -28.55 -10.69
C PHE A 261 1.90 -28.75 -12.20
N ILE A 262 2.77 -29.48 -12.88
CA ILE A 262 2.64 -29.79 -14.32
C ILE A 262 1.66 -30.94 -14.49
N GLU A 263 0.50 -30.65 -15.08
CA GLU A 263 -0.51 -31.67 -15.45
C GLU A 263 -0.53 -31.87 -16.97
N GLU A 264 -0.26 -30.81 -17.74
CA GLU A 264 -0.34 -30.81 -19.20
C GLU A 264 0.90 -30.18 -19.84
N GLN A 265 1.11 -30.46 -21.14
CA GLN A 265 2.25 -29.93 -21.92
C GLN A 265 2.28 -28.39 -21.99
N LYS A 266 1.12 -27.74 -21.96
CA LYS A 266 1.01 -26.27 -21.91
C LYS A 266 1.66 -25.70 -20.64
N ASP A 267 1.64 -26.43 -19.52
CA ASP A 267 2.17 -25.97 -18.24
C ASP A 267 3.69 -25.88 -18.32
N VAL A 268 4.33 -26.88 -18.94
CA VAL A 268 5.77 -26.88 -19.24
C VAL A 268 6.14 -25.62 -20.03
N SER A 269 5.35 -25.26 -21.04
CA SER A 269 5.64 -24.09 -21.87
C SER A 269 5.58 -22.78 -21.09
N ILE A 270 4.61 -22.63 -20.18
CA ILE A 270 4.46 -21.43 -19.35
C ILE A 270 5.59 -21.33 -18.31
N ILE A 271 5.92 -22.45 -17.66
CA ILE A 271 7.01 -22.54 -16.67
C ILE A 271 8.36 -22.20 -17.31
N VAL A 272 8.67 -22.82 -18.45
CA VAL A 272 9.92 -22.58 -19.17
C VAL A 272 10.03 -21.14 -19.67
N ASP A 273 8.95 -20.58 -20.22
CA ASP A 273 8.92 -19.17 -20.63
C ASP A 273 9.16 -18.22 -19.45
N THR A 274 8.62 -18.56 -18.28
CA THR A 274 8.82 -17.79 -17.05
C THR A 274 10.27 -17.84 -16.57
N ILE A 275 10.89 -19.02 -16.57
CA ILE A 275 12.30 -19.19 -16.21
C ILE A 275 13.17 -18.34 -17.13
N LEU A 276 13.07 -18.51 -18.45
CA LEU A 276 13.99 -17.85 -19.39
C LEU A 276 13.78 -16.34 -19.53
N LYS A 277 12.59 -15.81 -19.21
CA LYS A 277 12.36 -14.36 -19.13
C LYS A 277 13.02 -13.72 -17.91
N ASN A 278 13.16 -14.47 -16.82
CA ASN A 278 13.62 -13.95 -15.54
C ASN A 278 15.06 -14.36 -15.17
N THR A 279 15.71 -15.21 -15.98
CA THR A 279 17.14 -15.57 -15.84
C THR A 279 18.03 -14.88 -16.89
N ARG A 280 17.58 -13.73 -17.41
CA ARG A 280 18.38 -12.95 -18.36
C ARG A 280 19.51 -12.23 -17.62
N VAL A 281 20.73 -12.57 -17.99
CA VAL A 281 21.93 -11.82 -17.62
C VAL A 281 21.94 -10.57 -18.51
N ASP A 282 21.86 -9.39 -17.89
CA ASP A 282 21.99 -8.05 -18.46
C ASP A 282 20.89 -7.50 -19.40
N GLU A 283 20.06 -6.62 -18.85
CA GLU A 283 19.21 -5.68 -19.62
C GLU A 283 19.99 -4.48 -20.20
N SER A 284 21.27 -4.30 -19.82
CA SER A 284 22.13 -3.23 -20.33
C SER A 284 22.47 -3.39 -21.82
N ILE A 285 22.19 -4.56 -22.41
CA ILE A 285 22.23 -4.78 -23.86
C ILE A 285 20.81 -4.59 -24.41
N LYS A 286 20.43 -3.32 -24.65
CA LYS A 286 19.34 -2.97 -25.58
C LYS A 286 19.72 -3.47 -26.98
N GLY A 287 19.43 -4.74 -27.24
CA GLY A 287 19.73 -5.41 -28.50
C GLY A 287 19.70 -6.93 -28.35
N SER A 288 18.51 -7.51 -28.48
CA SER A 288 18.28 -8.88 -28.96
C SER A 288 19.34 -9.94 -28.58
N GLY A 289 19.14 -10.65 -27.46
CA GLY A 289 19.53 -12.05 -27.48
C GLY A 289 18.79 -12.69 -28.66
N ASP A 290 19.52 -13.15 -29.68
CA ASP A 290 18.97 -13.67 -30.94
C ASP A 290 17.78 -14.61 -30.62
N PRO A 291 16.57 -14.37 -31.18
CA PRO A 291 15.42 -15.24 -31.00
C PRO A 291 15.77 -16.72 -31.17
N PHE A 292 16.72 -17.04 -32.06
CA PHE A 292 17.25 -18.37 -32.27
C PHE A 292 17.73 -19.05 -30.97
N TRP A 293 18.57 -18.39 -30.17
CA TRP A 293 19.12 -18.98 -28.94
C TRP A 293 18.03 -19.28 -27.92
N ASN A 294 17.11 -18.33 -27.72
CA ASN A 294 16.01 -18.49 -26.78
C ASN A 294 15.07 -19.64 -27.19
N GLU A 295 14.74 -19.75 -28.48
CA GLU A 295 13.88 -20.83 -28.98
C GLU A 295 14.53 -22.20 -28.86
N ALA A 296 15.85 -22.29 -29.09
CA ALA A 296 16.59 -23.54 -28.95
C ALA A 296 16.72 -23.98 -27.48
N GLU A 297 17.08 -23.06 -26.57
CA GLU A 297 17.11 -23.30 -25.11
C GLU A 297 15.73 -23.72 -24.59
N GLN A 298 14.67 -23.04 -25.03
CA GLN A 298 13.29 -23.41 -24.72
C GLN A 298 12.96 -24.83 -25.16
N SER A 299 13.37 -25.21 -26.37
CA SER A 299 13.02 -26.50 -26.94
C SER A 299 13.67 -27.64 -26.16
N ILE A 300 14.95 -27.50 -25.80
CA ILE A 300 15.67 -28.58 -25.11
C ILE A 300 15.23 -28.74 -23.65
N ILE A 301 15.03 -27.65 -22.89
CA ILE A 301 14.54 -27.76 -21.51
C ILE A 301 13.11 -28.33 -21.47
N LYS A 302 12.24 -27.95 -22.41
CA LYS A 302 10.89 -28.54 -22.55
C LYS A 302 11.01 -30.04 -22.83
N ALA A 303 11.88 -30.44 -23.76
CA ALA A 303 12.10 -31.85 -24.08
C ALA A 303 12.51 -32.68 -22.87
N ILE A 304 13.45 -32.18 -22.06
CA ILE A 304 13.97 -32.85 -20.85
C ILE A 304 12.89 -32.95 -19.78
N ILE A 305 12.19 -31.85 -19.46
CA ILE A 305 11.10 -31.86 -18.47
C ILE A 305 10.01 -32.85 -18.91
N MET A 306 9.60 -32.81 -20.18
CA MET A 306 8.57 -33.71 -20.72
C MET A 306 9.03 -35.16 -20.75
N TYR A 307 10.32 -35.42 -21.00
CA TYR A 307 10.90 -36.75 -20.96
C TYR A 307 10.75 -37.36 -19.56
N TYR A 308 11.14 -36.65 -18.50
CA TYR A 308 10.97 -37.14 -17.13
C TYR A 308 9.50 -37.24 -16.70
N LYS A 309 8.71 -36.17 -16.90
CA LYS A 309 7.32 -36.11 -16.38
C LYS A 309 6.34 -36.99 -17.15
N PHE A 310 6.37 -36.97 -18.49
CA PHE A 310 5.33 -37.62 -19.30
C PHE A 310 5.77 -38.96 -19.88
N TYR A 311 7.04 -39.10 -20.30
CA TYR A 311 7.53 -40.34 -20.91
C TYR A 311 7.99 -41.36 -19.86
N LEU A 312 8.93 -40.98 -18.97
CA LEU A 312 9.39 -41.85 -17.88
C LEU A 312 8.41 -41.94 -16.71
N LYS A 313 7.56 -40.92 -16.53
CA LYS A 313 6.62 -40.78 -15.40
C LYS A 313 7.32 -40.87 -14.03
N GLN A 314 8.51 -40.29 -13.96
CA GLN A 314 9.31 -40.24 -12.74
C GLN A 314 9.06 -38.94 -11.98
N TYR A 315 9.31 -39.00 -10.67
CA TYR A 315 9.42 -37.78 -9.88
C TYR A 315 10.60 -36.96 -10.38
N VAL A 316 10.39 -35.66 -10.60
CA VAL A 316 11.42 -34.75 -11.08
C VAL A 316 11.17 -33.36 -10.52
N ASN A 317 12.27 -32.67 -10.25
CA ASN A 317 12.34 -31.29 -9.80
C ASN A 317 13.39 -30.55 -10.65
N MET A 318 13.47 -29.22 -10.49
CA MET A 318 14.44 -28.42 -11.26
C MET A 318 15.91 -28.76 -10.98
N PRO A 319 16.34 -29.09 -9.74
CA PRO A 319 17.68 -29.61 -9.49
C PRO A 319 18.05 -30.82 -10.34
N ILE A 320 17.17 -31.82 -10.46
CA ILE A 320 17.41 -33.00 -11.32
C ILE A 320 17.55 -32.62 -12.79
N VAL A 321 16.71 -31.69 -13.27
CA VAL A 321 16.78 -31.18 -14.65
C VAL A 321 18.10 -30.45 -14.88
N PHE A 322 18.54 -29.62 -13.92
CA PHE A 322 19.82 -28.93 -13.98
C PHE A 322 20.99 -29.90 -13.99
N ASP A 323 21.04 -30.87 -13.07
CA ASP A 323 22.11 -31.87 -12.99
C ASP A 323 22.22 -32.68 -14.28
N PHE A 324 21.08 -33.00 -14.91
CA PHE A 324 21.07 -33.67 -16.20
C PHE A 324 21.73 -32.83 -17.29
N ILE A 325 21.37 -31.54 -17.41
CA ILE A 325 21.93 -30.65 -18.43
C ILE A 325 23.42 -30.39 -18.15
N ASN A 326 23.78 -30.16 -16.90
CA ASN A 326 25.14 -29.83 -16.49
C ASN A 326 26.13 -30.98 -16.67
N ASN A 327 25.68 -32.23 -16.48
CA ASN A 327 26.52 -33.42 -16.56
C ASN A 327 26.43 -34.15 -17.91
N SER A 328 25.67 -33.64 -18.88
CA SER A 328 25.49 -34.29 -20.19
C SER A 328 26.07 -33.46 -21.33
N THR A 329 26.80 -34.13 -22.23
CA THR A 329 27.16 -33.59 -23.53
C THR A 329 25.97 -33.61 -24.49
N TYR A 330 26.01 -32.81 -25.56
CA TYR A 330 24.93 -32.81 -26.55
C TYR A 330 24.77 -34.17 -27.25
N GLN A 331 25.85 -34.96 -27.37
CA GLN A 331 25.80 -36.32 -27.92
C GLN A 331 25.12 -37.32 -26.97
N GLU A 332 25.35 -37.21 -25.67
CA GLU A 332 24.68 -38.06 -24.67
C GLU A 332 23.18 -37.77 -24.60
N VAL A 333 22.81 -36.49 -24.64
CA VAL A 333 21.40 -36.09 -24.79
C VAL A 333 20.82 -36.67 -26.08
N ALA A 334 21.54 -36.62 -27.20
CA ALA A 334 21.06 -37.19 -28.46
C ALA A 334 20.75 -38.69 -28.37
N LYS A 335 21.65 -39.48 -27.77
CA LYS A 335 21.46 -40.93 -27.58
C LYS A 335 20.19 -41.26 -26.78
N ILE A 336 19.87 -40.46 -25.76
CA ILE A 336 18.66 -40.64 -24.96
C ILE A 336 17.42 -40.46 -25.83
N PHE A 337 17.39 -39.40 -26.65
CA PHE A 337 16.24 -39.13 -27.49
C PHE A 337 16.18 -40.03 -28.74
N GLU A 338 17.26 -40.64 -29.21
CA GLU A 338 17.26 -41.58 -30.35
C GLU A 338 16.33 -42.78 -30.12
N GLY A 339 16.24 -43.29 -28.89
CA GLY A 339 15.36 -44.41 -28.52
C GLY A 339 13.88 -44.07 -28.38
N ILE A 340 13.50 -42.79 -28.50
CA ILE A 340 12.13 -42.32 -28.24
C ILE A 340 11.35 -42.20 -29.56
N PRO A 341 10.12 -42.74 -29.65
CA PRO A 341 9.27 -42.60 -30.84
C PRO A 341 9.03 -41.13 -31.24
N ASN A 342 9.02 -40.83 -32.54
CA ASN A 342 8.77 -39.48 -33.06
C ASN A 342 7.36 -38.93 -32.78
N THR A 343 6.43 -39.80 -32.35
CA THR A 343 5.09 -39.42 -31.89
C THR A 343 5.10 -38.78 -30.51
N GLU A 344 6.14 -39.02 -29.72
CA GLU A 344 6.26 -38.45 -28.37
C GLU A 344 6.62 -36.96 -28.42
N THR A 345 5.94 -36.18 -27.60
CA THR A 345 6.10 -34.71 -27.60
C THR A 345 7.45 -34.24 -27.08
N CYS A 346 8.06 -35.00 -26.15
CA CYS A 346 9.44 -34.76 -25.73
C CYS A 346 10.43 -34.92 -26.90
N LYS A 347 10.24 -35.95 -27.75
CA LYS A 347 11.05 -36.17 -28.97
C LYS A 347 10.82 -35.07 -30.00
N GLN A 348 9.58 -34.61 -30.17
CA GLN A 348 9.27 -33.49 -31.07
C GLN A 348 9.95 -32.20 -30.64
N MET A 349 9.93 -31.87 -29.35
CA MET A 349 10.65 -30.71 -28.81
C MET A 349 12.17 -30.85 -28.96
N TYR A 350 12.72 -32.05 -28.68
CA TYR A 350 14.13 -32.34 -28.93
C TYR A 350 14.49 -32.18 -30.42
N ASN A 351 13.65 -32.63 -31.35
CA ASN A 351 13.90 -32.52 -32.78
C ASN A 351 13.99 -31.05 -33.25
N ILE A 352 13.33 -30.10 -32.56
CA ILE A 352 13.49 -28.66 -32.83
C ILE A 352 14.89 -28.20 -32.45
N TYR A 353 15.36 -28.56 -31.24
CA TYR A 353 16.74 -28.32 -30.81
C TYR A 353 17.76 -28.99 -31.76
N ASN A 354 17.48 -30.22 -32.18
CA ASN A 354 18.39 -31.02 -33.02
C ASN A 354 18.59 -30.46 -34.44
N LYS A 355 17.72 -29.54 -34.89
CA LYS A 355 17.90 -28.80 -36.16
C LYS A 355 19.01 -27.76 -36.10
N ALA A 356 19.44 -27.34 -34.90
CA ALA A 356 20.59 -26.47 -34.77
C ALA A 356 21.85 -27.18 -35.33
N PRO A 357 22.80 -26.45 -35.94
CA PRO A 357 24.09 -27.02 -36.32
C PRO A 357 24.81 -27.64 -35.13
N ASP A 358 25.52 -28.76 -35.33
CA ASP A 358 26.23 -29.46 -34.25
C ASP A 358 27.25 -28.57 -33.53
N SER A 359 27.88 -27.64 -34.26
CA SER A 359 28.81 -26.64 -33.68
C SER A 359 28.15 -25.69 -32.68
N LEU A 360 26.82 -25.53 -32.71
CA LEU A 360 26.07 -24.64 -31.82
C LEU A 360 25.32 -25.38 -30.70
N LYS A 361 25.09 -26.69 -30.84
CA LYS A 361 24.34 -27.51 -29.86
C LYS A 361 24.95 -27.47 -28.47
N GLY A 362 26.28 -27.56 -28.38
CA GLY A 362 27.01 -27.41 -27.12
C GLY A 362 26.85 -26.03 -26.51
N ASN A 363 26.89 -24.96 -27.31
CA ASN A 363 26.71 -23.59 -26.84
C ASN A 363 25.29 -23.33 -26.32
N ILE A 364 24.27 -23.93 -26.94
CA ILE A 364 22.88 -23.85 -26.46
C ILE A 364 22.74 -24.50 -25.08
N LEU A 365 23.32 -25.70 -24.88
CA LEU A 365 23.29 -26.37 -23.57
C LEU A 365 24.07 -25.56 -22.52
N LEU A 366 25.24 -25.02 -22.87
CA LEU A 366 26.04 -24.19 -21.99
C LEU A 366 25.30 -22.91 -21.58
N GLY A 367 24.62 -22.24 -22.53
CA GLY A 367 23.77 -21.09 -22.26
C GLY A 367 22.65 -21.41 -21.29
N LEU A 368 21.97 -22.55 -21.50
CA LEU A 368 20.94 -23.04 -20.58
C LEU A 368 21.49 -23.38 -19.20
N CYS A 369 22.63 -24.05 -19.10
CA CYS A 369 23.32 -24.32 -17.82
C CYS A 369 23.61 -23.03 -17.06
N SER A 370 24.14 -22.02 -17.75
CA SER A 370 24.45 -20.71 -17.15
C SER A 370 23.21 -20.08 -16.52
N ARG A 371 22.07 -20.12 -17.22
CA ARG A 371 20.78 -19.59 -16.72
C ARG A 371 20.22 -20.35 -15.52
N LEU A 372 20.51 -21.66 -15.43
CA LEU A 372 20.03 -22.55 -14.37
C LEU A 372 21.05 -22.74 -13.26
N SER A 373 22.22 -22.09 -13.33
CA SER A 373 23.34 -22.25 -12.39
C SER A 373 22.98 -21.97 -10.93
N ILE A 374 21.91 -21.22 -10.68
CA ILE A 374 21.38 -21.00 -9.32
C ILE A 374 20.97 -22.29 -8.60
N PHE A 375 20.66 -23.37 -9.33
CA PHE A 375 20.39 -24.69 -8.77
C PHE A 375 21.66 -25.42 -8.31
N ILE A 376 22.84 -24.80 -8.41
CA ILE A 376 24.06 -25.25 -7.72
C ILE A 376 23.93 -25.00 -6.21
N GLU A 377 23.25 -23.93 -5.81
CA GLU A 377 23.11 -23.54 -4.40
C GLU A 377 22.28 -24.56 -3.61
N SER A 378 22.87 -25.10 -2.54
CA SER A 378 22.24 -26.17 -1.73
C SER A 378 20.87 -25.77 -1.16
N ASP A 379 20.76 -24.54 -0.68
CA ASP A 379 19.51 -23.96 -0.16
C ASP A 379 18.40 -23.91 -1.22
N VAL A 380 18.73 -23.54 -2.46
CA VAL A 380 17.77 -23.50 -3.58
C VAL A 380 17.34 -24.91 -3.95
N ARG A 381 18.28 -25.87 -3.94
CA ARG A 381 17.97 -27.28 -4.19
C ARG A 381 17.01 -27.83 -3.14
N ALA A 382 17.30 -27.61 -1.85
CA ALA A 382 16.44 -28.02 -0.75
C ALA A 382 15.04 -27.36 -0.82
N LEU A 383 14.99 -26.07 -1.16
CA LEU A 383 13.73 -25.34 -1.31
C LEU A 383 12.84 -25.88 -2.46
N THR A 384 13.45 -26.39 -3.53
CA THR A 384 12.74 -26.75 -4.77
C THR A 384 12.67 -28.24 -5.06
N GLU A 385 13.19 -29.09 -4.16
CA GLU A 385 13.20 -30.54 -4.37
C GLU A 385 11.84 -31.21 -4.18
N LYS A 386 10.97 -30.63 -3.33
CA LYS A 386 9.64 -31.13 -2.94
C LYS A 386 8.65 -29.98 -2.76
N THR A 387 7.38 -30.30 -2.54
CA THR A 387 6.31 -29.32 -2.36
C THR A 387 5.61 -29.55 -1.01
N ASP A 388 5.71 -28.58 -0.12
CA ASP A 388 4.94 -28.52 1.13
C ASP A 388 3.78 -27.51 1.03
N ILE A 389 3.93 -26.47 0.19
CA ILE A 389 2.92 -25.44 -0.02
C ILE A 389 1.77 -25.96 -0.91
N ASN A 390 0.58 -26.12 -0.33
CA ASN A 390 -0.62 -26.41 -1.11
C ASN A 390 -1.32 -25.12 -1.58
N ILE A 391 -1.02 -24.70 -2.81
CA ILE A 391 -1.59 -23.47 -3.41
C ILE A 391 -3.11 -23.54 -3.65
N LEU A 392 -3.70 -24.74 -3.77
CA LEU A 392 -5.13 -24.91 -4.02
C LEU A 392 -5.96 -24.57 -2.77
N ASP A 393 -5.34 -24.64 -1.59
CA ASP A 393 -5.93 -24.23 -0.32
C ASP A 393 -6.41 -22.78 -0.34
N LEU A 394 -5.90 -21.92 -1.24
CA LEU A 394 -6.39 -20.56 -1.44
C LEU A 394 -7.89 -20.51 -1.82
N LYS A 395 -8.44 -21.56 -2.44
CA LYS A 395 -9.88 -21.68 -2.75
C LYS A 395 -10.63 -22.60 -1.82
N ASP A 396 -9.98 -23.66 -1.32
CA ASP A 396 -10.65 -24.66 -0.50
C ASP A 396 -10.89 -24.18 0.93
N LYS A 397 -9.91 -23.54 1.56
CA LYS A 397 -10.01 -23.04 2.93
C LYS A 397 -9.44 -21.63 3.04
N LYS A 398 -9.51 -21.05 4.24
CA LYS A 398 -8.95 -19.72 4.52
C LYS A 398 -7.44 -19.85 4.68
N THR A 399 -6.71 -19.30 3.72
CA THR A 399 -5.27 -19.53 3.59
C THR A 399 -4.56 -18.21 3.33
N ALA A 400 -3.39 -18.02 3.93
CA ALA A 400 -2.49 -16.90 3.66
C ALA A 400 -1.14 -17.46 3.21
N ILE A 401 -0.66 -17.04 2.05
CA ILE A 401 0.65 -17.41 1.53
C ILE A 401 1.51 -16.15 1.50
N PHE A 402 2.66 -16.19 2.16
CA PHE A 402 3.64 -15.11 2.17
C PHE A 402 4.85 -15.52 1.32
N ALA A 403 5.13 -14.78 0.26
CA ALA A 403 6.32 -14.92 -0.56
C ALA A 403 7.30 -13.80 -0.18
N VAL A 404 8.29 -14.14 0.64
CA VAL A 404 9.31 -13.21 1.11
C VAL A 404 10.46 -13.20 0.11
N ILE A 405 10.70 -12.02 -0.49
CA ILE A 405 11.68 -11.85 -1.56
C ILE A 405 12.77 -10.89 -1.07
N PRO A 406 14.05 -11.21 -1.26
CA PRO A 406 15.13 -10.29 -0.98
C PRO A 406 15.04 -9.05 -1.88
N ASP A 407 15.18 -7.87 -1.26
CA ASP A 407 15.21 -6.58 -1.95
C ASP A 407 16.64 -6.11 -2.26
N THR A 408 17.65 -6.79 -1.71
CA THR A 408 19.07 -6.42 -1.84
C THR A 408 19.70 -6.90 -3.15
N HIS A 409 19.19 -7.97 -3.74
CA HIS A 409 19.74 -8.58 -4.94
C HIS A 409 18.66 -9.33 -5.73
N SER A 410 18.82 -9.37 -7.06
CA SER A 410 17.83 -9.94 -7.97
C SER A 410 18.03 -11.43 -8.27
N SER A 411 19.01 -12.08 -7.65
CA SER A 411 19.42 -13.46 -7.99
C SER A 411 18.30 -14.49 -7.89
N PHE A 412 17.33 -14.27 -7.00
CA PHE A 412 16.20 -15.19 -6.76
C PHE A 412 14.87 -14.72 -7.35
N ASN A 413 14.84 -13.58 -8.07
CA ASN A 413 13.60 -13.02 -8.61
C ASN A 413 12.88 -14.02 -9.52
N PHE A 414 13.63 -14.81 -10.31
CA PHE A 414 13.00 -15.81 -11.17
C PHE A 414 12.22 -16.89 -10.37
N LEU A 415 12.66 -17.26 -9.16
CA LEU A 415 11.91 -18.20 -8.30
C LEU A 415 10.60 -17.58 -7.84
N ALA A 416 10.62 -16.30 -7.47
CA ALA A 416 9.41 -15.55 -7.11
C ALA A 416 8.43 -15.44 -8.30
N ALA A 417 8.91 -15.01 -9.48
CA ALA A 417 8.10 -14.96 -10.70
C ALA A 417 7.51 -16.33 -11.05
N LEU A 418 8.29 -17.40 -10.86
CA LEU A 418 7.85 -18.76 -11.12
C LEU A 418 6.76 -19.20 -10.13
N PHE A 419 6.96 -18.95 -8.84
CA PHE A 419 6.00 -19.22 -7.78
C PHE A 419 4.65 -18.52 -8.05
N GLU A 420 4.68 -17.21 -8.28
CA GLU A 420 3.47 -16.44 -8.59
C GLU A 420 2.80 -16.91 -9.89
N THR A 421 3.59 -17.31 -10.88
CA THR A 421 3.05 -17.79 -12.14
C THR A 421 2.29 -19.10 -12.01
N VAL A 422 2.85 -20.05 -11.24
CA VAL A 422 2.17 -21.32 -10.96
C VAL A 422 0.90 -21.08 -10.16
N ILE A 423 0.93 -20.22 -9.13
CA ILE A 423 -0.27 -19.87 -8.35
C ILE A 423 -1.35 -19.29 -9.26
N GLY A 424 -1.01 -18.26 -10.04
CA GLY A 424 -1.94 -17.59 -10.94
C GLY A 424 -2.60 -18.56 -11.93
N MET A 425 -1.81 -19.47 -12.51
CA MET A 425 -2.29 -20.46 -13.46
C MET A 425 -3.17 -21.54 -12.79
N LYS A 426 -2.65 -22.21 -11.75
CA LYS A 426 -3.27 -23.41 -11.19
C LYS A 426 -4.50 -23.11 -10.34
N VAL A 427 -4.48 -22.02 -9.59
CA VAL A 427 -5.67 -21.60 -8.81
C VAL A 427 -6.83 -21.24 -9.73
N VAL A 428 -6.54 -20.63 -10.87
CA VAL A 428 -7.54 -20.30 -11.89
C VAL A 428 -8.10 -21.55 -12.55
N GLU A 429 -7.22 -22.47 -12.95
CA GLU A 429 -7.61 -23.75 -13.51
C GLU A 429 -8.49 -24.54 -12.53
N TYR A 430 -8.09 -24.61 -11.26
CA TYR A 430 -8.85 -25.26 -10.20
C TYR A 430 -10.23 -24.62 -9.99
N THR A 431 -10.29 -23.28 -9.95
CA THR A 431 -11.55 -22.55 -9.86
C THR A 431 -12.46 -22.85 -11.05
N ASP A 432 -11.88 -23.02 -12.25
CA ASP A 432 -12.62 -23.34 -13.45
C ASP A 432 -13.15 -24.78 -13.47
N ARG A 433 -12.34 -25.73 -13.00
CA ARG A 433 -12.68 -27.16 -12.89
C ARG A 433 -13.85 -27.36 -11.91
N TYR A 434 -13.86 -26.63 -10.80
CA TYR A 434 -14.85 -26.80 -9.72
C TYR A 434 -15.89 -25.66 -9.62
N LYS A 435 -16.26 -25.01 -10.73
CA LYS A 435 -17.25 -23.90 -10.78
C LYS A 435 -18.59 -24.20 -10.09
N LYS A 436 -19.00 -25.46 -10.00
CA LYS A 436 -20.26 -25.88 -9.34
C LYS A 436 -20.16 -25.81 -7.82
N ASN A 437 -18.96 -25.93 -7.25
CA ASN A 437 -18.74 -25.78 -5.81
C ASN A 437 -18.87 -24.30 -5.42
N LYS A 438 -19.90 -23.98 -4.62
CA LYS A 438 -20.21 -22.60 -4.22
C LYS A 438 -19.13 -21.97 -3.36
N MET A 439 -18.34 -22.73 -2.61
CA MET A 439 -17.25 -22.21 -1.79
C MET A 439 -16.08 -21.81 -2.70
N ILE A 440 -15.54 -22.75 -3.47
CA ILE A 440 -14.43 -22.51 -4.42
C ILE A 440 -14.74 -21.34 -5.35
N LYS A 441 -15.94 -21.32 -5.94
CA LYS A 441 -16.36 -20.24 -6.85
C LYS A 441 -16.41 -18.87 -6.19
N ASN A 442 -16.86 -18.78 -4.94
CA ASN A 442 -17.18 -17.51 -4.30
C ASN A 442 -16.16 -17.04 -3.25
N ARG A 443 -15.17 -17.86 -2.87
CA ARG A 443 -14.07 -17.44 -1.99
C ARG A 443 -13.22 -16.41 -2.73
N ASP A 444 -13.07 -15.23 -2.14
CA ASP A 444 -12.20 -14.18 -2.63
C ASP A 444 -10.74 -14.51 -2.33
N ILE A 445 -9.84 -14.26 -3.28
CA ILE A 445 -8.39 -14.23 -3.06
C ILE A 445 -7.93 -12.80 -3.29
N TYR A 446 -7.24 -12.22 -2.31
CA TYR A 446 -6.58 -10.92 -2.44
C TYR A 446 -5.08 -11.13 -2.55
N ALA A 447 -4.51 -10.84 -3.72
CA ALA A 447 -3.06 -10.83 -3.93
C ALA A 447 -2.52 -9.41 -3.77
N PHE A 448 -1.91 -9.13 -2.63
CA PHE A 448 -1.16 -7.90 -2.38
C PHE A 448 0.26 -8.14 -2.86
N LEU A 449 0.56 -7.63 -4.05
CA LEU A 449 1.89 -7.74 -4.64
C LEU A 449 2.67 -6.51 -4.22
N ASP A 450 3.11 -6.49 -2.95
CA ASP A 450 3.95 -5.41 -2.45
C ASP A 450 5.27 -5.43 -3.22
N GLU A 451 5.63 -4.26 -3.75
CA GLU A 451 6.83 -4.07 -4.57
C GLU A 451 6.92 -5.09 -5.71
N CYS A 452 5.87 -5.12 -6.54
CA CYS A 452 5.73 -6.05 -7.67
C CYS A 452 6.94 -6.05 -8.61
N ALA A 453 7.74 -4.98 -8.63
CA ALA A 453 9.01 -4.90 -9.36
C ALA A 453 10.06 -5.93 -8.91
N ASN A 454 10.09 -6.31 -7.63
CA ASN A 454 11.06 -7.25 -7.07
C ASN A 454 10.78 -8.71 -7.47
N VAL A 455 9.57 -9.03 -7.93
CA VAL A 455 9.22 -10.38 -8.39
C VAL A 455 9.86 -10.70 -9.76
N GLY A 456 10.13 -9.68 -10.57
CA GLY A 456 10.45 -9.85 -11.99
C GLY A 456 9.20 -9.95 -12.88
N VAL A 457 9.40 -10.29 -14.15
CA VAL A 457 8.34 -10.29 -15.16
C VAL A 457 7.47 -11.54 -15.04
N ILE A 458 6.23 -11.35 -14.60
CA ILE A 458 5.18 -12.37 -14.62
C ILE A 458 4.54 -12.42 -16.03
N PRO A 459 4.79 -13.47 -16.86
CA PRO A 459 4.42 -13.42 -18.28
C PRO A 459 2.92 -13.30 -18.54
N GLY A 460 2.08 -13.90 -17.70
CA GLY A 460 0.62 -13.93 -17.86
C GLY A 460 -0.12 -12.70 -17.32
N PHE A 461 0.57 -11.77 -16.65
CA PHE A 461 -0.07 -10.76 -15.80
C PHE A 461 -1.08 -9.87 -16.53
N LYS A 462 -0.76 -9.44 -17.76
CA LYS A 462 -1.65 -8.63 -18.62
C LYS A 462 -2.98 -9.34 -18.95
N LYS A 463 -2.94 -10.67 -19.08
CA LYS A 463 -4.14 -11.49 -19.33
C LYS A 463 -4.87 -11.79 -18.03
N TRP A 464 -4.16 -11.90 -16.91
CA TRP A 464 -4.77 -12.19 -15.62
C TRP A 464 -5.60 -11.02 -15.10
N ILE A 465 -5.10 -9.79 -15.19
CA ILE A 465 -5.82 -8.59 -14.75
C ILE A 465 -7.17 -8.38 -15.46
N THR A 466 -7.35 -8.96 -16.66
CA THR A 466 -8.62 -8.92 -17.42
C THR A 466 -9.54 -10.10 -17.10
N THR A 467 -8.98 -11.27 -16.77
CA THR A 467 -9.73 -12.55 -16.69
C THR A 467 -9.99 -13.05 -15.27
N PHE A 468 -9.18 -12.65 -14.28
CA PHE A 468 -9.25 -13.17 -12.90
C PHE A 468 -10.49 -12.71 -12.14
N ARG A 469 -11.07 -11.57 -12.54
CA ARG A 469 -12.29 -11.01 -11.95
C ARG A 469 -13.41 -12.04 -11.80
N SER A 470 -13.69 -12.85 -12.83
CA SER A 470 -14.80 -13.82 -12.82
C SER A 470 -14.57 -14.99 -11.86
N ARG A 471 -13.34 -15.15 -11.36
CA ARG A 471 -12.88 -16.22 -10.47
C ARG A 471 -12.65 -15.72 -9.04
N ASN A 472 -13.07 -14.48 -8.73
CA ASN A 472 -12.85 -13.85 -7.43
C ASN A 472 -11.38 -13.90 -6.98
N PHE A 473 -10.47 -13.63 -7.93
CA PHE A 473 -9.05 -13.48 -7.66
C PHE A 473 -8.68 -12.02 -7.98
N HIS A 474 -8.37 -11.24 -6.95
CA HIS A 474 -8.19 -9.80 -7.03
C HIS A 474 -6.71 -9.45 -6.87
N LEU A 475 -6.09 -9.08 -7.98
CA LEU A 475 -4.73 -8.55 -8.03
C LEU A 475 -4.68 -7.10 -7.52
N ILE A 476 -3.76 -6.83 -6.61
CA ILE A 476 -3.46 -5.53 -6.04
C ILE A 476 -1.94 -5.27 -6.22
N PRO A 477 -1.49 -4.93 -7.44
CA PRO A 477 -0.10 -4.58 -7.66
C PRO A 477 0.24 -3.21 -7.04
N ILE A 478 1.36 -3.17 -6.34
CA ILE A 478 1.90 -1.98 -5.70
C ILE A 478 3.25 -1.65 -6.35
N PHE A 479 3.35 -0.44 -6.90
CA PHE A 479 4.55 0.09 -7.53
C PHE A 479 4.98 1.39 -6.84
N GLN A 480 6.27 1.70 -6.89
CA GLN A 480 6.81 2.94 -6.33
C GLN A 480 6.45 4.14 -7.21
N ASP A 481 6.52 3.93 -8.53
CA ASP A 481 6.25 4.90 -9.57
C ASP A 481 5.58 4.22 -10.78
N ILE A 482 5.27 5.01 -11.81
CA ILE A 482 4.71 4.49 -13.07
C ILE A 482 5.76 3.93 -14.03
N ILE A 483 7.04 4.20 -13.80
CA ILE A 483 8.16 3.78 -14.66
C ILE A 483 8.40 2.28 -14.46
N GLN A 484 8.40 1.79 -13.22
CA GLN A 484 8.56 0.37 -12.88
C GLN A 484 7.64 -0.57 -13.70
N PRO A 485 6.30 -0.42 -13.69
CA PRO A 485 5.44 -1.29 -14.49
C PRO A 485 5.63 -1.08 -16.00
N GLU A 486 6.04 0.11 -16.44
CA GLU A 486 6.35 0.39 -17.84
C GLU A 486 7.60 -0.36 -18.31
N GLU A 487 8.67 -0.39 -17.52
CA GLU A 487 9.88 -1.15 -17.80
C GLU A 487 9.59 -2.66 -17.87
N MET A 488 8.88 -3.18 -16.87
CA MET A 488 8.57 -4.61 -16.78
C MET A 488 7.65 -5.12 -17.91
N TYR A 489 6.64 -4.34 -18.31
CA TYR A 489 5.57 -4.82 -19.19
C TYR A 489 5.48 -4.10 -20.53
N GLY A 490 6.37 -3.12 -20.77
CA GLY A 490 6.30 -2.20 -21.91
C GLY A 490 4.91 -1.57 -22.00
N LYS A 491 4.40 -1.36 -23.23
CA LYS A 491 3.03 -0.85 -23.49
C LYS A 491 1.91 -1.62 -22.77
N GLY A 492 2.18 -2.83 -22.28
CA GLY A 492 1.24 -3.63 -21.49
C GLY A 492 0.85 -3.03 -20.15
N TRP A 493 1.67 -2.14 -19.57
CA TRP A 493 1.40 -1.49 -18.29
C TRP A 493 0.07 -0.71 -18.29
N ASN A 494 -0.24 -0.04 -19.42
CA ASN A 494 -1.51 0.67 -19.61
C ASN A 494 -2.73 -0.26 -19.49
N THR A 495 -2.60 -1.52 -19.92
CA THR A 495 -3.66 -2.52 -19.77
C THR A 495 -3.85 -2.90 -18.30
N ILE A 496 -2.75 -3.04 -17.54
CA ILE A 496 -2.78 -3.33 -16.11
C ILE A 496 -3.46 -2.20 -15.36
N PHE A 497 -2.99 -0.97 -15.56
CA PHE A 497 -3.55 0.24 -14.93
C PHE A 497 -5.01 0.47 -15.32
N GLY A 498 -5.35 0.30 -16.59
CA GLY A 498 -6.71 0.49 -17.12
C GLY A 498 -7.73 -0.52 -16.56
N ASN A 499 -7.32 -1.76 -16.33
CA ASN A 499 -8.21 -2.80 -15.79
C ASN A 499 -8.40 -2.71 -14.27
N CYS A 500 -7.56 -1.98 -13.54
CA CYS A 500 -7.80 -1.70 -12.12
C CYS A 500 -8.91 -0.64 -11.97
N HIS A 501 -10.11 -1.02 -11.50
CA HIS A 501 -11.21 -0.06 -11.32
C HIS A 501 -10.95 0.94 -10.20
N THR A 502 -10.07 0.61 -9.27
CA THR A 502 -9.58 1.53 -8.25
C THR A 502 -8.08 1.76 -8.45
N LYS A 503 -7.68 3.01 -8.28
CA LYS A 503 -6.30 3.48 -8.31
C LYS A 503 -6.06 4.27 -7.04
N ILE A 504 -4.96 4.02 -6.37
CA ILE A 504 -4.58 4.69 -5.13
C ILE A 504 -3.20 5.29 -5.34
N CYS A 505 -3.06 6.56 -5.01
CA CYS A 505 -1.79 7.27 -4.95
C CYS A 505 -1.59 7.69 -3.48
N LEU A 506 -0.67 7.03 -2.79
CA LEU A 506 -0.33 7.32 -1.39
C LEU A 506 0.64 8.50 -1.26
N GLY A 507 1.35 8.80 -2.33
CA GLY A 507 2.35 9.85 -2.45
C GLY A 507 3.06 9.71 -3.79
N VAL A 508 3.82 10.75 -4.15
CA VAL A 508 4.54 10.82 -5.41
C VAL A 508 5.94 11.36 -5.16
N GLY A 509 6.95 10.54 -5.46
CA GLY A 509 8.36 10.91 -5.31
C GLY A 509 8.99 11.53 -6.55
N ASP A 510 8.40 11.31 -7.74
CA ASP A 510 8.98 11.73 -9.02
C ASP A 510 8.04 12.58 -9.89
N LEU A 511 8.62 13.38 -10.77
CA LEU A 511 7.88 14.33 -11.61
C LEU A 511 7.00 13.64 -12.68
N GLU A 512 7.39 12.47 -13.17
CA GLU A 512 6.69 11.79 -14.25
C GLU A 512 5.38 11.19 -13.76
N THR A 513 5.43 10.49 -12.63
CA THR A 513 4.25 10.04 -11.88
C THR A 513 3.36 11.23 -11.49
N ALA A 514 3.93 12.36 -11.06
CA ALA A 514 3.16 13.55 -10.69
C ALA A 514 2.41 14.14 -11.90
N LYS A 515 3.08 14.24 -13.05
CA LYS A 515 2.46 14.67 -14.32
C LYS A 515 1.34 13.72 -14.73
N PHE A 516 1.58 12.42 -14.64
CA PHE A 516 0.59 11.41 -14.99
C PHE A 516 -0.67 11.51 -14.12
N TYR A 517 -0.54 11.58 -12.79
CA TYR A 517 -1.70 11.72 -11.91
C TYR A 517 -2.38 13.09 -12.07
N SER A 518 -1.64 14.17 -12.30
CA SER A 518 -2.23 15.49 -12.59
C SER A 518 -3.12 15.46 -13.84
N GLN A 519 -2.64 14.83 -14.92
CA GLN A 519 -3.43 14.62 -16.13
C GLN A 519 -4.63 13.69 -15.89
N TYR A 520 -4.46 12.63 -15.10
CA TYR A 520 -5.52 11.66 -14.82
C TYR A 520 -6.64 12.22 -13.92
N LEU A 521 -6.30 13.12 -12.99
CA LEU A 521 -7.27 13.87 -12.18
C LEU A 521 -8.07 14.86 -13.02
N GLY A 522 -7.45 15.37 -14.08
CA GLY A 522 -8.08 16.26 -15.05
C GLY A 522 -8.13 17.72 -14.60
N GLU A 523 -8.91 18.48 -15.35
CA GLU A 523 -8.91 19.94 -15.30
C GLU A 523 -10.24 20.49 -14.78
N GLN A 524 -10.16 21.62 -14.10
CA GLN A 524 -11.27 22.37 -13.51
C GLN A 524 -11.32 23.79 -14.06
N SER A 525 -12.53 24.35 -14.08
CA SER A 525 -12.77 25.74 -14.46
C SER A 525 -12.74 26.63 -13.22
N ILE A 526 -11.80 27.57 -13.18
CA ILE A 526 -11.70 28.56 -12.09
C ILE A 526 -12.09 29.94 -12.60
N LYS A 527 -12.87 30.68 -11.81
CA LYS A 527 -13.09 32.11 -12.04
C LYS A 527 -11.99 32.89 -11.38
N VAL A 528 -11.21 33.59 -12.20
CA VAL A 528 -10.21 34.54 -11.73
C VAL A 528 -10.82 35.93 -11.87
N SER A 529 -10.93 36.63 -10.74
CA SER A 529 -11.34 38.02 -10.71
C SER A 529 -10.10 38.89 -10.72
N VAL A 530 -9.84 39.57 -11.83
CA VAL A 530 -8.72 40.50 -11.95
C VAL A 530 -9.21 41.89 -11.59
N LYS A 531 -8.54 42.51 -10.60
CA LYS A 531 -8.82 43.88 -10.18
C LYS A 531 -7.90 44.83 -10.94
N THR A 532 -8.44 45.56 -11.90
CA THR A 532 -7.68 46.58 -12.62
C THR A 532 -7.92 47.94 -11.95
N LYS A 533 -6.84 48.56 -11.46
CA LYS A 533 -6.86 49.93 -10.93
C LYS A 533 -6.47 50.89 -12.05
N GLN A 534 -7.40 51.73 -12.49
CA GLN A 534 -7.04 52.88 -13.33
C GLN A 534 -6.60 54.05 -12.43
N PRO A 535 -5.49 54.73 -12.74
CA PRO A 535 -5.12 55.96 -12.04
C PRO A 535 -6.14 57.06 -12.39
N GLY A 536 -7.03 57.37 -11.44
CA GLY A 536 -7.89 58.56 -11.48
C GLY A 536 -7.18 59.79 -10.94
N ILE A 537 -7.61 60.98 -11.38
CA ILE A 537 -6.99 62.28 -11.10
C ILE A 537 -6.97 62.65 -9.59
N THR A 538 -7.76 61.98 -8.74
CA THR A 538 -7.76 62.17 -7.27
C THR A 538 -8.05 60.88 -6.51
N LYS A 539 -7.53 60.76 -5.27
CA LYS A 539 -7.69 59.56 -4.39
C LYS A 539 -9.13 59.13 -4.16
N MET A 540 -10.11 60.04 -4.24
CA MET A 540 -11.54 59.75 -4.08
C MET A 540 -12.23 59.17 -5.32
N PHE A 541 -11.66 59.32 -6.52
CA PHE A 541 -12.28 58.88 -7.80
C PHE A 541 -11.48 57.74 -8.46
N ARG A 542 -11.03 56.76 -7.66
CA ARG A 542 -10.46 55.52 -8.21
C ARG A 542 -11.60 54.60 -8.66
N ASN A 543 -11.85 54.54 -9.96
CA ASN A 543 -12.74 53.54 -10.54
C ASN A 543 -12.05 52.17 -10.48
N GLU A 544 -12.57 51.29 -9.64
CA GLU A 544 -12.11 49.90 -9.54
C GLU A 544 -12.94 49.02 -10.48
N ARG A 545 -12.34 48.55 -11.57
CA ARG A 545 -13.00 47.62 -12.50
C ARG A 545 -12.61 46.19 -12.15
N TRP A 546 -13.63 45.37 -11.90
CA TRP A 546 -13.48 43.94 -11.72
C TRP A 546 -13.85 43.23 -13.01
N THR A 547 -12.90 42.51 -13.59
CA THR A 547 -13.16 41.63 -14.74
C THR A 547 -13.08 40.20 -14.28
N GLN A 548 -14.14 39.42 -14.51
CA GLN A 548 -14.15 37.98 -14.25
C GLN A 548 -13.80 37.26 -15.54
N THR A 549 -12.82 36.36 -15.47
CA THR A 549 -12.43 35.53 -16.61
C THR A 549 -12.38 34.09 -16.15
N ASP A 550 -13.04 33.21 -16.90
CA ASP A 550 -12.95 31.77 -16.69
C ASP A 550 -11.58 31.30 -17.21
N GLN A 551 -10.82 30.61 -16.37
CA GLN A 551 -9.52 30.03 -16.73
C GLN A 551 -9.52 28.52 -16.49
N LYS A 552 -8.72 27.82 -17.29
CA LYS A 552 -8.46 26.40 -17.18
C LYS A 552 -7.34 26.17 -16.16
N ALA A 553 -7.55 25.28 -15.20
CA ALA A 553 -6.55 24.89 -14.21
C ALA A 553 -6.62 23.39 -13.93
N ASN A 554 -5.50 22.75 -13.60
CA ASN A 554 -5.51 21.35 -13.17
C ASN A 554 -6.24 21.22 -11.82
N LEU A 555 -6.82 20.05 -11.54
CA LEU A 555 -7.40 19.78 -10.22
C LEU A 555 -6.32 19.85 -9.13
N MET A 556 -5.17 19.23 -9.40
CA MET A 556 -3.91 19.39 -8.68
C MET A 556 -2.78 19.51 -9.70
N ASN A 557 -1.87 20.46 -9.51
CA ASN A 557 -0.66 20.54 -10.32
C ASN A 557 0.31 19.43 -9.91
N PRO A 558 1.29 19.08 -10.77
CA PRO A 558 2.34 18.14 -10.39
C PRO A 558 3.06 18.52 -9.10
N SER A 559 3.33 19.82 -8.87
CA SER A 559 3.91 20.32 -7.62
C SER A 559 3.03 20.07 -6.40
N ASP A 560 1.70 20.26 -6.54
CA ASP A 560 0.76 20.04 -5.44
C ASP A 560 0.66 18.55 -5.07
N LEU A 561 0.94 17.65 -6.03
CA LEU A 561 0.97 16.20 -5.79
C LEU A 561 2.24 15.77 -5.06
N THR A 562 3.39 16.34 -5.40
CA THR A 562 4.65 16.08 -4.69
C THR A 562 4.67 16.71 -3.29
N GLU A 563 3.93 17.81 -3.07
CA GLU A 563 3.78 18.49 -1.78
C GLU A 563 2.55 18.00 -0.98
N MET A 564 1.90 16.92 -1.41
CA MET A 564 0.73 16.38 -0.71
C MET A 564 1.09 15.96 0.72
N ASP A 565 0.20 16.24 1.67
CA ASP A 565 0.40 15.89 3.08
C ASP A 565 0.61 14.37 3.24
N MET A 566 1.56 13.98 4.08
CA MET A 566 1.90 12.58 4.35
C MET A 566 0.73 11.78 4.92
N ASP A 567 -0.23 12.44 5.58
CA ASP A 567 -1.45 11.83 6.11
C ASP A 567 -2.59 11.73 5.07
N GLU A 568 -2.43 12.31 3.87
CA GLU A 568 -3.44 12.31 2.81
C GLU A 568 -3.09 11.33 1.68
N LEU A 569 -4.11 10.88 0.96
CA LEU A 569 -3.96 10.08 -0.24
C LEU A 569 -5.05 10.38 -1.26
N ILE A 570 -4.81 9.98 -2.50
CA ILE A 570 -5.76 10.12 -3.60
C ILE A 570 -6.30 8.76 -4.01
N VAL A 571 -7.63 8.66 -4.07
CA VAL A 571 -8.34 7.50 -4.57
C VAL A 571 -9.11 7.86 -5.81
N ILE A 572 -8.82 7.19 -6.91
CA ILE A 572 -9.61 7.28 -8.13
C ILE A 572 -10.33 5.95 -8.34
N ARG A 573 -11.66 6.00 -8.34
CA ARG A 573 -12.49 4.82 -8.54
C ARG A 573 -13.46 5.03 -9.70
N ARG A 574 -13.55 4.05 -10.59
CA ARG A 574 -14.42 4.11 -11.78
C ARG A 574 -15.86 4.48 -11.39
N GLY A 575 -16.40 5.51 -12.05
CA GLY A 575 -17.75 6.03 -11.79
C GLY A 575 -17.86 7.01 -10.60
N CYS A 576 -16.75 7.28 -9.90
CA CYS A 576 -16.65 8.31 -8.87
C CYS A 576 -15.74 9.44 -9.34
N LYS A 577 -15.95 10.64 -8.83
CA LYS A 577 -14.94 11.71 -8.86
C LYS A 577 -13.74 11.30 -7.98
N PRO A 578 -12.53 11.86 -8.21
CA PRO A 578 -11.38 11.58 -7.36
C PRO A 578 -11.65 11.98 -5.91
N MET A 579 -11.18 11.17 -4.97
CA MET A 579 -11.31 11.40 -3.54
C MET A 579 -9.94 11.74 -2.97
N LYS A 580 -9.84 12.86 -2.26
CA LYS A 580 -8.69 13.16 -1.41
C LYS A 580 -9.11 12.84 0.02
N VAL A 581 -8.49 11.83 0.62
CA VAL A 581 -8.91 11.20 1.89
C VAL A 581 -7.69 10.95 2.77
N TYR A 582 -7.91 10.64 4.04
CA TYR A 582 -6.81 10.43 4.97
C TYR A 582 -6.34 8.98 5.00
N LYS A 583 -5.03 8.78 5.16
CA LYS A 583 -4.42 7.48 5.42
C LYS A 583 -4.93 6.95 6.76
N PHE A 584 -5.06 5.63 6.86
CA PHE A 584 -5.49 4.99 8.09
C PHE A 584 -4.44 3.98 8.54
N PHE A 585 -3.71 4.32 9.60
CA PHE A 585 -2.70 3.47 10.22
C PHE A 585 -3.35 2.27 10.91
N TRP A 586 -2.82 1.08 10.68
CA TRP A 586 -3.36 -0.17 11.20
C TRP A 586 -3.31 -0.24 12.73
N GLU A 587 -2.37 0.46 13.35
CA GLU A 587 -2.17 0.61 14.79
C GLU A 587 -3.40 1.20 15.49
N ASN A 588 -4.26 1.91 14.74
CA ASN A 588 -5.53 2.42 15.23
C ASN A 588 -6.53 1.30 15.56
N PHE A 589 -6.32 0.07 15.07
CA PHE A 589 -7.03 -1.13 15.52
C PHE A 589 -6.43 -1.64 16.84
N LYS A 590 -6.58 -0.87 17.93
CA LYS A 590 -5.95 -1.17 19.24
C LYS A 590 -6.11 -2.61 19.71
N ASP A 591 -7.32 -3.17 19.58
CA ASP A 591 -7.66 -4.54 19.98
C ASP A 591 -6.95 -5.62 19.15
N VAL A 592 -6.53 -5.29 17.93
CA VAL A 592 -5.76 -6.16 17.05
C VAL A 592 -4.27 -5.92 17.25
N LYS A 593 -3.87 -4.66 17.45
CA LYS A 593 -2.48 -4.28 17.67
C LYS A 593 -1.87 -5.04 18.85
N GLU A 594 -2.54 -5.01 20.01
CA GLU A 594 -2.08 -5.72 21.22
C GLU A 594 -1.82 -7.21 20.92
N LYS A 595 -2.71 -7.86 20.17
CA LYS A 595 -2.57 -9.28 19.79
C LYS A 595 -1.50 -9.54 18.75
N ILE A 596 -1.26 -8.59 17.84
CA ILE A 596 -0.19 -8.69 16.85
C ILE A 596 1.15 -8.58 17.57
N ASP A 597 1.30 -7.59 18.45
CA ASP A 597 2.53 -7.37 19.22
C ASP A 597 2.88 -8.61 20.08
N GLU A 598 1.88 -9.31 20.63
CA GLU A 598 2.07 -10.57 21.38
C GLU A 598 2.41 -11.80 20.51
N LEU A 599 2.05 -11.79 19.22
CA LEU A 599 2.10 -12.96 18.34
C LEU A 599 3.07 -12.80 17.16
N SER A 600 3.79 -11.67 17.09
CA SER A 600 4.78 -11.42 16.06
C SER A 600 5.87 -12.50 16.12
N GLU A 601 6.23 -13.02 14.96
CA GLU A 601 7.26 -14.05 14.78
C GLU A 601 8.09 -13.65 13.56
N THR A 602 9.41 -13.71 13.66
CA THR A 602 10.28 -13.31 12.55
C THR A 602 10.32 -14.36 11.45
N ILE A 603 10.71 -13.97 10.24
CA ILE A 603 10.92 -14.93 9.14
C ILE A 603 12.05 -15.94 9.42
N PHE A 604 12.92 -15.67 10.40
CA PHE A 604 14.02 -16.54 10.81
C PHE A 604 13.63 -17.52 11.93
N GLU A 605 12.54 -17.24 12.63
CA GLU A 605 12.01 -18.09 13.71
C GLU A 605 11.06 -19.18 13.18
N TYR A 606 10.55 -19.03 11.96
CA TYR A 606 9.70 -20.05 11.34
C TYR A 606 10.50 -21.33 11.05
N ILE A 607 10.08 -22.45 11.64
CA ILE A 607 10.68 -23.76 11.39
C ILE A 607 9.66 -24.61 10.61
N PRO A 608 9.92 -24.90 9.33
CA PRO A 608 9.04 -25.75 8.54
C PRO A 608 9.18 -27.23 8.99
N GLU A 609 8.14 -28.02 8.74
CA GLU A 609 8.09 -29.43 9.18
C GLU A 609 9.30 -30.23 8.67
N TRP A 610 9.71 -30.03 7.42
CA TRP A 610 10.81 -30.78 6.81
C TRP A 610 12.16 -30.50 7.46
N ASN A 611 12.41 -29.25 7.88
CA ASN A 611 13.65 -28.88 8.57
C ASN A 611 13.63 -29.34 10.04
N SER A 612 12.44 -29.40 10.67
CA SER A 612 12.32 -29.92 12.04
C SER A 612 12.71 -31.41 12.17
N VAL A 613 12.41 -32.21 11.14
CA VAL A 613 12.79 -33.62 11.06
C VAL A 613 14.30 -33.77 10.85
N GLU A 614 14.90 -32.94 10.00
CA GLU A 614 16.35 -32.93 9.79
C GLU A 614 17.12 -32.54 11.07
N ASP A 615 16.66 -31.53 11.81
CA ASP A 615 17.25 -31.15 13.10
C ASP A 615 17.14 -32.26 14.15
N GLU A 616 16.03 -33.01 14.18
CA GLU A 616 15.87 -34.17 15.06
C GLU A 616 16.78 -35.33 14.64
N GLU A 617 16.88 -35.64 13.34
CA GLU A 617 17.80 -36.66 12.83
C GLU A 617 19.26 -36.30 13.06
N ILE A 618 19.65 -35.04 12.88
CA ILE A 618 21.01 -34.54 13.18
C ILE A 618 21.29 -34.68 14.67
N LYS A 619 20.37 -34.27 15.56
CA LYS A 619 20.54 -34.43 17.02
C LYS A 619 20.61 -35.90 17.44
N ILE A 620 19.86 -36.79 16.78
CA ILE A 620 19.92 -38.24 17.02
C ILE A 620 21.26 -38.79 16.53
N ASN A 621 21.73 -38.38 15.35
CA ASN A 621 23.01 -38.81 14.79
C ASN A 621 24.21 -38.29 15.60
N GLU A 622 24.16 -37.06 16.10
CA GLU A 622 25.17 -36.51 17.02
C GLU A 622 25.19 -37.25 18.36
N LYS A 623 24.02 -37.57 18.92
CA LYS A 623 23.93 -38.43 20.12
C LYS A 623 24.48 -39.83 19.86
N ASN A 624 24.16 -40.44 18.71
CA ASN A 624 24.66 -41.76 18.35
C ASN A 624 26.19 -41.75 18.12
N ASN A 625 26.72 -40.72 17.46
CA ASN A 625 28.16 -40.54 17.26
C ASN A 625 28.90 -40.26 18.58
N GLN A 626 28.29 -39.55 19.54
CA GLN A 626 28.84 -39.41 20.89
C GLN A 626 28.83 -40.73 21.67
N VAL A 627 27.77 -41.55 21.53
CA VAL A 627 27.69 -42.88 22.16
C VAL A 627 28.74 -43.83 21.56
N ASP A 628 28.94 -43.82 20.24
CA ASP A 628 29.95 -44.64 19.58
C ASP A 628 31.38 -44.15 19.84
N GLY A 629 31.58 -42.83 19.95
CA GLY A 629 32.85 -42.23 20.39
C GLY A 629 33.21 -42.59 21.83
N ASN A 630 32.23 -42.60 22.74
CA ASN A 630 32.42 -43.02 24.13
C ASN A 630 32.72 -44.53 24.25
N LYS A 631 32.05 -45.38 23.45
CA LYS A 631 32.36 -46.82 23.38
C LYS A 631 33.78 -47.09 22.89
N LYS A 632 34.23 -46.38 21.85
CA LYS A 632 35.63 -46.50 21.36
C LYS A 632 36.65 -46.06 22.41
N GLN A 633 36.39 -44.98 23.15
CA GLN A 633 37.28 -44.55 24.24
C GLN A 633 37.29 -45.52 25.43
N GLU A 634 36.18 -46.17 25.76
CA GLU A 634 36.13 -47.23 26.77
C GLU A 634 36.88 -48.48 26.31
N GLU A 635 36.74 -48.89 25.05
CA GLU A 635 37.48 -50.01 24.46
C GLU A 635 38.99 -49.74 24.42
N GLU A 636 39.41 -48.51 24.06
CA GLU A 636 40.82 -48.10 24.10
C GLU A 636 41.38 -48.04 25.52
N LYS A 637 40.61 -47.57 26.51
CA LYS A 637 41.00 -47.61 27.93
C LYS A 637 41.14 -49.04 28.44
N ILE A 638 40.21 -49.93 28.11
CA ILE A 638 40.27 -51.36 28.46
C ILE A 638 41.49 -52.02 27.79
N PHE A 639 41.78 -51.66 26.54
CA PHE A 639 42.97 -52.15 25.82
C PHE A 639 44.27 -51.65 26.45
N HIS A 640 44.34 -50.38 26.86
CA HIS A 640 45.49 -49.83 27.59
C HIS A 640 45.68 -50.49 28.96
N LEU A 641 44.62 -50.64 29.76
CA LEU A 641 44.66 -51.34 31.06
C LEU A 641 45.16 -52.79 30.93
N LYS A 642 44.73 -53.52 29.90
CA LYS A 642 45.24 -54.88 29.63
C LYS A 642 46.74 -54.87 29.27
N LYS A 643 47.21 -53.85 28.53
CA LYS A 643 48.62 -53.73 28.14
C LYS A 643 49.53 -53.38 29.32
N THR A 644 49.05 -52.54 30.24
CA THR A 644 49.79 -52.16 31.47
C THR A 644 49.93 -53.35 32.41
N ASN A 645 48.86 -54.12 32.64
CA ASN A 645 48.92 -55.32 33.50
C ASN A 645 49.88 -56.39 32.96
N VAL A 646 49.95 -56.58 31.63
CA VAL A 646 50.89 -57.53 31.01
C VAL A 646 52.35 -57.07 31.16
N ASN A 647 52.61 -55.76 31.11
CA ASN A 647 53.93 -55.20 31.31
C ASN A 647 54.37 -55.22 32.79
N GLU A 648 53.45 -55.02 33.73
CA GLU A 648 53.73 -55.17 35.16
C GLU A 648 54.07 -56.63 35.52
N GLU A 649 53.34 -57.62 34.99
CA GLU A 649 53.68 -59.03 35.19
C GLU A 649 55.04 -59.42 34.60
N LYS A 650 55.43 -58.83 33.45
CA LYS A 650 56.77 -59.02 32.88
C LYS A 650 57.86 -58.40 33.74
N ASN A 651 57.69 -57.16 34.20
CA ASN A 651 58.66 -56.47 35.06
C ASN A 651 58.84 -57.17 36.42
N ILE A 652 57.77 -57.74 36.99
CA ILE A 652 57.88 -58.52 38.24
C ILE A 652 58.69 -59.80 38.00
N LYS A 653 58.50 -60.49 36.87
CA LYS A 653 59.28 -61.69 36.53
C LYS A 653 60.75 -61.35 36.26
N GLU A 654 61.04 -60.27 35.53
CA GLU A 654 62.41 -59.84 35.25
C GLU A 654 63.15 -59.41 36.53
N ASN A 655 62.52 -58.62 37.41
CA ASN A 655 63.11 -58.23 38.70
C ASN A 655 63.35 -59.44 39.63
N THR A 656 62.47 -60.44 39.60
CA THR A 656 62.65 -61.69 40.38
C THR A 656 63.84 -62.51 39.85
N ILE A 657 64.05 -62.51 38.53
CA ILE A 657 65.19 -63.18 37.90
C ILE A 657 66.48 -62.42 38.20
N GLU A 658 66.50 -61.09 38.11
CA GLU A 658 67.68 -60.27 38.46
C GLU A 658 68.06 -60.37 39.94
N GLN A 659 67.08 -60.43 40.86
CA GLN A 659 67.37 -60.70 42.28
C GLN A 659 67.95 -62.10 42.50
N LYS A 660 67.47 -63.12 41.78
CA LYS A 660 68.07 -64.47 41.84
C LYS A 660 69.49 -64.50 41.28
N ILE A 661 69.77 -63.76 40.21
CA ILE A 661 71.12 -63.66 39.62
C ILE A 661 72.06 -62.91 40.59
N ARG A 662 71.65 -61.79 41.18
CA ARG A 662 72.46 -61.07 42.19
C ARG A 662 72.72 -61.88 43.46
N ASN A 663 71.78 -62.74 43.86
CA ASN A 663 71.99 -63.65 45.00
C ASN A 663 72.94 -64.81 44.66
N LEU A 664 73.07 -65.18 43.38
CA LEU A 664 74.06 -66.17 42.92
C LEU A 664 75.46 -65.54 42.77
N GLU A 665 75.56 -64.29 42.32
CA GLU A 665 76.83 -63.56 42.17
C GLU A 665 77.46 -63.15 43.51
N ASN A 666 76.65 -62.94 44.56
CA ASN A 666 77.14 -62.70 45.92
C ASN A 666 77.42 -63.99 46.72
N GLY A 667 77.23 -65.16 46.11
CA GLY A 667 77.44 -66.48 46.72
C GLY A 667 78.73 -67.20 46.29
N SER A 668 79.46 -66.71 45.28
CA SER A 668 80.73 -67.29 44.79
C SER A 668 81.95 -66.76 45.56
N GLY A 669 81.86 -66.86 46.88
CA GLY A 669 82.93 -66.60 47.84
C GLY A 669 83.10 -67.78 48.80
N LEU A 670 83.06 -69.02 48.30
CA LEU A 670 83.59 -70.23 48.94
C LEU A 670 83.56 -71.39 47.94
N LEU A 671 84.78 -71.80 47.55
CA LEU A 671 85.19 -72.93 46.69
C LEU A 671 85.04 -72.76 45.16
#